data_AF-A0A1I5Y743-F1
#
_entry.id   AF-A0A1I5Y743-F1
#
_cell.length_a   1.000
_cell.length_b   1.000
_cell.length_c   1.000
_cell.angle_alpha   90.00
_cell.angle_beta   90.00
_cell.angle_gamma   90.00
#
_symmetry.space_group_name_H-M   'P 1'
#
loop_
_entity.id
_entity.type
_entity.pdbx_description
1 polymer ?
#
loop_
_entity_poly.entity_id
_entity_poly.type
_entity_poly.pdbx_seq_one_letter_code
_entity_poly.pdbx_strand_id
1 'polypeptide(L)'
;MNKRLHLFRSIYWLWCFLCVFSIKVFAGSEIGPAKDKPDDKDKGKIAVTETAKPQASFAVSKSTASQMSLALQKAMSQMGASQKSQRIVIRQETTQMLKVLNDTSRQTAKVQKLKKQADSTFKLLERISQLIPFEEFGSGKVIEFPIGLHQDLPGENAGVDIGFTNAKITRDIAYLTVFVRMRLPLKNALTGEPYQDIFFGADSLKLSHDGNLIGDSRLALLGDISIPFGKAIMTLKGGLDMSKGTVADTITSVTLDCNRFKEVSVNAELLFPRSMLVPIDYDGNVTSGLVTGKFYTVAQSLQNMLGKLSLNSFAINGFENWGFRLTNAVLDFSETRNSPDVKFPKGYVERNLPAGGASAWKGVYVDKFEVILPSEFRERNRTDRISFGADSLLIDELGVTGKFYGKNILSIKKGDANGWKMSLDYLKVGFEANACTGGAFNGRIVLPVTDVRKNGTEFDTTGTIAYSGMIQRGGNYTLSVRSVSQLKFDVWKARATLLPNSRVDLVVEDGVFKPKAVLHGSLDINYDQAKTKAENEGDAQAKNVDIDLKTITFRNLRLYTEAPYIEIEYMGYNGDVKIGGMPMTLNTIEVKASGNTASINLGSNINLMKGGFNIDGGISIKGKLNMDTQAGHQWEFDGIGITVSCLDADIGPFRMKGCIRPFENNPCLPQGKGYEASIALYIKDPSTQKTMAKIDAMGIFGNNPAEGDEGRFWFVDAMGTFPAVPLGGPLSMNALGGGAYHHMVPTKDRCDASLSKLKYVYNKNIALGFKAVVGLETSGKKFLEGTAGFEIVINRNFGVNSIGFFGEATVASSFPFAKITGIANEIEAKKKMISDKLKNIVPLSNAINSVVSQDTLAREISQNDLTNKAKTIYAANVSATEKNALSGTIRGKVGILFDFENGIFHGDAELFFNVAGGVIKGIGPNDRAGWLAIHFEQKKWYLHIGSPTSPVGISMGVGSFRVNSWAYLMVGYDIPEMPEPPYYIRQLLGYQYTRLTRNPDPLSRGFAFGSNINVDTGDMQILAFYARVQAGLGFDVQMTDAFKDCNPKLGIDGWYARGQAYAYFDASVGISVKIWFCRIRIQVFRAGAGVLLQVGLPNPTFMTGYLAARYNVMGFSGSFNLKVDIGNQPKCSLIRFP
;
A
#
# COMPACT_ATOMS: atom_id res chain seq x y z
N MET A 1 21.04 -65.52 2.95
CA MET A 1 21.29 -64.17 2.40
C MET A 1 20.62 -63.86 1.06
N ASN A 2 20.66 -64.74 0.05
CA ASN A 2 20.58 -64.32 -1.37
C ASN A 2 19.27 -63.68 -1.90
N LYS A 3 18.13 -63.73 -1.18
CA LYS A 3 16.88 -63.10 -1.67
C LYS A 3 16.75 -61.58 -1.43
N ARG A 4 17.58 -60.96 -0.57
CA ARG A 4 17.56 -59.48 -0.39
C ARG A 4 18.38 -58.71 -1.44
N LEU A 5 19.30 -59.38 -2.14
CA LEU A 5 20.27 -58.71 -3.03
C LEU A 5 19.67 -58.26 -4.38
N HIS A 6 18.65 -58.96 -4.88
CA HIS A 6 17.99 -58.61 -6.14
C HIS A 6 17.15 -57.32 -6.04
N LEU A 7 16.44 -57.11 -4.93
CA LEU A 7 15.59 -55.93 -4.75
C LEU A 7 16.44 -54.64 -4.74
N PHE A 8 17.58 -54.67 -4.05
CA PHE A 8 18.53 -53.54 -4.02
C PHE A 8 19.17 -53.25 -5.39
N ARG A 9 19.51 -54.27 -6.19
CA ARG A 9 20.06 -54.05 -7.54
C ARG A 9 19.05 -53.38 -8.49
N SER A 10 17.77 -53.74 -8.42
CA SER A 10 16.73 -53.06 -9.21
C SER A 10 16.50 -51.61 -8.78
N ILE A 11 16.51 -51.33 -7.46
CA ILE A 11 16.35 -49.97 -6.92
C ILE A 11 17.54 -49.08 -7.30
N TYR A 12 18.78 -49.61 -7.26
CA TYR A 12 19.98 -48.84 -7.62
C TYR A 12 20.00 -48.43 -9.10
N TRP A 13 19.56 -49.31 -10.01
CA TRP A 13 19.40 -48.96 -11.43
C TRP A 13 18.28 -47.93 -11.68
N LEU A 14 17.18 -48.00 -10.92
CA LEU A 14 16.13 -46.96 -10.97
C LEU A 14 16.65 -45.59 -10.51
N TRP A 15 17.48 -45.55 -9.46
CA TRP A 15 18.07 -44.33 -8.93
C TRP A 15 19.06 -43.67 -9.91
N CYS A 16 19.95 -44.44 -10.53
CA CYS A 16 20.90 -43.90 -11.50
C CYS A 16 20.24 -43.35 -12.77
N PHE A 17 19.10 -43.88 -13.20
CA PHE A 17 18.40 -43.41 -14.40
C PHE A 17 17.57 -42.13 -14.18
N LEU A 18 17.30 -41.75 -12.92
CA LEU A 18 16.47 -40.59 -12.54
C LEU A 18 17.26 -39.38 -11.99
N CYS A 19 18.59 -39.47 -11.92
CA CYS A 19 19.46 -38.37 -11.45
C CYS A 19 20.12 -37.54 -12.57
N VAL A 20 19.70 -37.69 -13.83
CA VAL A 20 20.21 -36.91 -14.97
C VAL A 20 19.12 -35.94 -15.45
N PHE A 21 19.50 -34.70 -15.77
CA PHE A 21 18.62 -33.55 -16.06
C PHE A 21 17.79 -33.02 -14.89
N SER A 22 18.51 -32.44 -13.93
CA SER A 22 17.97 -31.49 -12.96
C SER A 22 17.48 -30.18 -13.61
N ILE A 23 16.56 -29.52 -12.91
CA ILE A 23 16.54 -28.05 -12.71
C ILE A 23 16.21 -27.15 -13.93
N LYS A 24 14.98 -26.61 -13.88
CA LYS A 24 14.61 -25.21 -14.23
C LYS A 24 14.74 -24.86 -15.75
N VAL A 25 14.38 -23.68 -16.28
CA VAL A 25 13.93 -22.39 -15.72
C VAL A 25 12.48 -22.09 -16.25
N PHE A 26 11.97 -20.89 -16.61
CA PHE A 26 10.87 -20.14 -15.93
C PHE A 26 9.86 -19.24 -16.79
N ALA A 27 8.52 -19.10 -16.59
CA ALA A 27 7.52 -18.08 -17.15
C ALA A 27 7.63 -17.42 -18.60
N GLY A 28 6.76 -16.54 -19.17
CA GLY A 28 5.42 -15.96 -18.88
C GLY A 28 5.26 -14.43 -19.14
N SER A 29 4.47 -13.98 -20.15
CA SER A 29 4.05 -12.58 -20.47
C SER A 29 2.76 -12.58 -21.33
N GLU A 30 1.67 -11.81 -21.11
CA GLU A 30 1.45 -10.34 -21.05
C GLU A 30 1.40 -9.59 -22.41
N ILE A 31 0.33 -8.78 -22.60
CA ILE A 31 0.24 -7.38 -23.12
C ILE A 31 -1.14 -7.12 -23.75
N GLY A 32 -1.82 -6.00 -23.42
CA GLY A 32 -3.03 -5.53 -24.14
C GLY A 32 -3.83 -4.42 -23.40
N PRO A 33 -4.08 -3.20 -23.95
CA PRO A 33 -4.41 -2.02 -23.12
C PRO A 33 -5.66 -1.18 -23.56
N ALA A 34 -5.75 0.06 -23.03
CA ALA A 34 -6.62 1.22 -23.38
C ALA A 34 -7.85 1.47 -22.44
N LYS A 35 -7.95 2.64 -21.76
CA LYS A 35 -8.60 3.93 -22.13
C LYS A 35 -10.03 4.07 -21.52
N ASP A 36 -10.63 5.24 -21.23
CA ASP A 36 -10.31 6.68 -21.45
C ASP A 36 -10.83 7.58 -20.27
N LYS A 37 -10.78 8.93 -20.41
CA LYS A 37 -11.32 10.00 -19.50
C LYS A 37 -12.84 10.31 -19.74
N PRO A 38 -13.57 11.34 -19.21
CA PRO A 38 -13.19 12.54 -18.40
C PRO A 38 -14.18 13.13 -17.31
N ASP A 39 -13.68 14.14 -16.58
CA ASP A 39 -14.26 15.45 -16.14
C ASP A 39 -15.63 15.67 -15.41
N ASP A 40 -15.52 16.14 -14.14
CA ASP A 40 -15.86 17.52 -13.65
C ASP A 40 -17.23 17.87 -12.95
N LYS A 41 -17.14 18.79 -11.94
CA LYS A 41 -18.17 19.56 -11.18
C LYS A 41 -19.12 18.79 -10.21
N ASP A 42 -19.71 19.38 -9.15
CA ASP A 42 -19.85 20.81 -8.75
C ASP A 42 -20.12 21.08 -7.23
N LYS A 43 -20.09 22.38 -6.85
CA LYS A 43 -20.85 23.11 -5.77
C LYS A 43 -20.62 22.91 -4.25
N GLY A 44 -20.50 24.06 -3.57
CA GLY A 44 -20.79 24.31 -2.13
C GLY A 44 -20.84 25.83 -1.81
N LYS A 45 -21.72 26.30 -0.90
CA LYS A 45 -21.91 27.72 -0.48
C LYS A 45 -21.78 27.84 1.07
N ILE A 46 -21.76 29.00 1.76
CA ILE A 46 -22.84 30.00 2.04
C ILE A 46 -22.25 31.32 2.66
N ALA A 47 -23.07 32.39 2.81
CA ALA A 47 -22.77 33.79 3.22
C ALA A 47 -22.43 34.04 4.72
N VAL A 48 -22.36 35.26 5.29
CA VAL A 48 -23.45 36.25 5.61
C VAL A 48 -22.90 37.72 5.78
N THR A 49 -23.78 38.71 6.07
CA THR A 49 -23.68 40.21 6.10
C THR A 49 -22.91 40.83 7.32
N GLU A 50 -22.80 42.14 7.64
CA GLU A 50 -23.62 43.35 7.32
C GLU A 50 -22.91 44.75 7.47
N THR A 51 -23.69 45.85 7.53
CA THR A 51 -23.41 47.28 7.24
C THR A 51 -22.81 48.17 8.34
N ALA A 52 -22.19 49.32 7.97
CA ALA A 52 -22.38 50.65 8.62
C ALA A 52 -21.76 51.87 7.86
N LYS A 53 -22.26 53.10 8.14
CA LYS A 53 -21.84 54.46 7.67
C LYS A 53 -22.58 55.52 8.56
N PRO A 54 -22.32 56.87 8.55
CA PRO A 54 -21.36 57.69 7.78
C PRO A 54 -20.65 58.83 8.58
N GLN A 55 -20.08 59.82 7.84
CA GLN A 55 -19.85 61.25 8.17
C GLN A 55 -18.95 61.71 9.34
N ALA A 56 -17.89 62.48 9.00
CA ALA A 56 -17.62 63.86 9.47
C ALA A 56 -16.48 64.50 8.64
N SER A 57 -16.38 65.84 8.60
CA SER A 57 -15.42 66.57 7.75
C SER A 57 -14.67 67.68 8.46
N PHE A 58 -13.34 67.70 8.36
CA PHE A 58 -12.48 68.89 8.52
C PHE A 58 -11.19 68.71 7.69
N ALA A 59 -10.68 69.78 7.06
CA ALA A 59 -9.59 69.67 6.09
C ALA A 59 -8.69 70.92 6.02
N VAL A 60 -7.53 70.89 6.69
CA VAL A 60 -6.40 71.82 6.49
C VAL A 60 -5.08 71.03 6.66
N SER A 61 -3.99 71.52 6.04
CA SER A 61 -2.65 70.92 5.89
C SER A 61 -2.56 69.78 4.86
N LYS A 62 -1.86 70.06 3.74
CA LYS A 62 -1.86 69.21 2.54
C LYS A 62 -0.68 69.47 1.58
N SER A 63 0.50 69.82 2.09
CA SER A 63 1.74 69.96 1.30
C SER A 63 2.51 68.63 1.24
N THR A 64 3.29 68.29 2.27
CA THR A 64 4.17 67.10 2.28
C THR A 64 3.42 65.79 2.10
N ALA A 65 2.29 65.62 2.81
CA ALA A 65 1.42 64.45 2.66
C ALA A 65 0.79 64.33 1.25
N SER A 66 0.55 65.47 0.58
CA SER A 66 0.04 65.49 -0.79
C SER A 66 1.13 65.09 -1.78
N GLN A 67 2.36 65.59 -1.62
CA GLN A 67 3.51 65.17 -2.43
C GLN A 67 3.79 63.67 -2.30
N MET A 68 3.77 63.11 -1.08
CA MET A 68 3.83 61.64 -0.90
C MET A 68 2.66 60.92 -1.57
N SER A 69 1.43 61.43 -1.48
CA SER A 69 0.26 60.81 -2.14
C SER A 69 0.31 60.87 -3.67
N LEU A 70 0.91 61.93 -4.22
CA LEU A 70 1.07 62.15 -5.66
C LEU A 70 2.20 61.28 -6.22
N ALA A 71 3.32 61.18 -5.49
CA ALA A 71 4.40 60.23 -5.79
C ALA A 71 3.91 58.78 -5.72
N LEU A 72 3.10 58.44 -4.71
CA LEU A 72 2.43 57.15 -4.60
C LEU A 72 1.51 56.88 -5.81
N GLN A 73 0.66 57.85 -6.20
CA GLN A 73 -0.17 57.72 -7.40
C GLN A 73 0.67 57.47 -8.67
N LYS A 74 1.79 58.20 -8.83
CA LYS A 74 2.68 58.11 -9.99
C LYS A 74 3.45 56.79 -10.05
N ALA A 75 3.80 56.20 -8.90
CA ALA A 75 4.38 54.86 -8.81
C ALA A 75 3.32 53.76 -9.03
N MET A 76 2.12 53.90 -8.44
CA MET A 76 1.04 52.92 -8.58
C MET A 76 0.49 52.79 -10.00
N SER A 77 0.56 53.86 -10.81
CA SER A 77 0.18 53.83 -12.22
C SER A 77 1.22 53.20 -13.15
N GLN A 78 2.47 53.01 -12.70
CA GLN A 78 3.55 52.39 -13.48
C GLN A 78 3.71 50.88 -13.25
N MET A 79 3.12 50.32 -12.18
CA MET A 79 3.21 48.87 -11.87
C MET A 79 2.15 48.03 -12.59
N GLY A 80 2.50 46.80 -12.98
CA GLY A 80 1.61 45.86 -13.66
C GLY A 80 0.47 45.29 -12.79
N ALA A 81 -0.45 44.56 -13.42
CA ALA A 81 -1.65 44.01 -12.78
C ALA A 81 -1.39 42.81 -11.84
N SER A 82 -0.28 42.09 -12.03
CA SER A 82 0.10 40.90 -11.23
C SER A 82 0.53 41.22 -9.80
N GLN A 83 1.05 42.43 -9.54
CA GLN A 83 1.63 42.84 -8.24
C GLN A 83 0.57 43.30 -7.23
N LYS A 84 -0.56 42.59 -7.15
CA LYS A 84 -1.76 43.01 -6.39
C LYS A 84 -1.52 43.02 -4.87
N SER A 85 -0.67 42.14 -4.36
CA SER A 85 -0.22 42.09 -2.95
C SER A 85 0.72 43.26 -2.61
N GLN A 86 1.77 43.48 -3.39
CA GLN A 86 2.71 44.61 -3.20
C GLN A 86 1.99 45.96 -3.23
N ARG A 87 0.99 46.15 -4.11
CA ARG A 87 0.12 47.35 -4.13
C ARG A 87 -0.67 47.58 -2.82
N ILE A 88 -0.98 46.52 -2.06
CA ILE A 88 -1.64 46.64 -0.74
C ILE A 88 -0.60 47.01 0.33
N VAL A 89 0.55 46.33 0.34
CA VAL A 89 1.64 46.57 1.30
C VAL A 89 2.15 48.01 1.20
N ILE A 90 2.50 48.50 0.01
CA ILE A 90 2.98 49.88 -0.22
C ILE A 90 1.92 50.91 0.22
N ARG A 91 0.63 50.61 0.04
CA ARG A 91 -0.47 51.47 0.50
C ARG A 91 -0.59 51.49 2.03
N GLN A 92 -0.40 50.35 2.70
CA GLN A 92 -0.35 50.28 4.17
C GLN A 92 0.90 50.96 4.74
N GLU A 93 2.08 50.76 4.14
CA GLU A 93 3.33 51.47 4.49
C GLU A 93 3.14 52.98 4.43
N THR A 94 2.67 53.49 3.29
CA THR A 94 2.48 54.93 3.11
C THR A 94 1.43 55.44 4.11
N THR A 95 0.41 54.64 4.43
CA THR A 95 -0.57 54.99 5.48
C THR A 95 0.06 54.99 6.88
N GLN A 96 1.02 54.12 7.20
CA GLN A 96 1.74 54.11 8.49
C GLN A 96 2.74 55.27 8.60
N MET A 97 3.54 55.54 7.56
CA MET A 97 4.45 56.70 7.52
C MET A 97 3.67 58.02 7.59
N LEU A 98 2.57 58.15 6.82
CA LEU A 98 1.65 59.28 6.95
C LEU A 98 0.96 59.33 8.31
N LYS A 99 0.66 58.20 8.96
CA LYS A 99 0.13 58.19 10.32
C LYS A 99 1.15 58.74 11.31
N VAL A 100 2.42 58.33 11.26
CA VAL A 100 3.46 58.89 12.14
C VAL A 100 3.62 60.39 11.93
N LEU A 101 3.63 60.86 10.68
CA LEU A 101 3.68 62.31 10.37
C LEU A 101 2.43 63.06 10.88
N ASN A 102 1.23 62.48 10.72
CA ASN A 102 -0.03 63.07 11.19
C ASN A 102 -0.15 63.04 12.72
N ASP A 103 0.33 61.99 13.39
CA ASP A 103 0.29 61.88 14.85
C ASP A 103 1.37 62.77 15.48
N THR A 104 2.54 62.94 14.84
CA THR A 104 3.51 64.00 15.18
C THR A 104 2.87 65.39 15.04
N SER A 105 2.00 65.59 14.04
CA SER A 105 1.27 66.85 13.84
C SER A 105 0.13 67.06 14.87
N ARG A 106 -0.43 65.98 15.42
CA ARG A 106 -1.45 65.97 16.48
C ARG A 106 -0.86 66.11 17.89
N GLN A 107 0.12 67.00 18.04
CA GLN A 107 0.62 67.39 19.36
C GLN A 107 -0.53 67.92 20.24
N THR A 108 -0.46 67.68 21.55
CA THR A 108 -1.51 68.12 22.48
C THR A 108 -1.67 69.65 22.48
N ALA A 109 -2.87 70.14 22.79
CA ALA A 109 -3.15 71.58 22.82
C ALA A 109 -2.21 72.36 23.77
N LYS A 110 -1.73 71.73 24.86
CA LYS A 110 -0.69 72.27 25.77
C LYS A 110 0.61 72.56 25.00
N VAL A 111 1.11 71.60 24.21
CA VAL A 111 2.33 71.76 23.42
C VAL A 111 2.15 72.77 22.29
N GLN A 112 1.02 72.74 21.57
CA GLN A 112 0.74 73.72 20.52
C GLN A 112 0.67 75.15 21.06
N LYS A 113 0.12 75.35 22.27
CA LYS A 113 0.14 76.67 22.96
C LYS A 113 1.57 77.12 23.27
N LEU A 114 2.41 76.22 23.79
CA LEU A 114 3.81 76.54 24.12
C LEU A 114 4.65 76.87 22.87
N LYS A 115 4.49 76.13 21.77
CA LYS A 115 5.14 76.48 20.48
C LYS A 115 4.70 77.87 19.99
N LYS A 116 3.41 78.19 20.04
CA LYS A 116 2.91 79.52 19.67
C LYS A 116 3.44 80.62 20.58
N GLN A 117 3.65 80.34 21.87
CA GLN A 117 4.22 81.29 22.82
C GLN A 117 5.69 81.57 22.48
N ALA A 118 6.50 80.53 22.25
CA ALA A 118 7.90 80.69 21.83
C ALA A 118 8.04 81.41 20.48
N ASP A 119 7.25 81.01 19.47
CA ASP A 119 7.18 81.68 18.16
C ASP A 119 6.81 83.17 18.28
N SER A 120 5.81 83.50 19.09
CA SER A 120 5.40 84.89 19.35
C SER A 120 6.45 85.68 20.11
N THR A 121 7.22 85.03 21.00
CA THR A 121 8.36 85.63 21.71
C THR A 121 9.43 86.07 20.72
N PHE A 122 9.95 85.15 19.89
CA PHE A 122 11.05 85.52 18.99
C PHE A 122 10.62 86.57 17.95
N LYS A 123 9.39 86.49 17.44
CA LYS A 123 8.80 87.53 16.56
C LYS A 123 8.53 88.87 17.24
N LEU A 124 8.47 88.91 18.57
CA LEU A 124 8.43 90.16 19.33
C LEU A 124 9.85 90.72 19.53
N LEU A 125 10.80 89.88 19.94
CA LEU A 125 12.22 90.22 20.13
C LEU A 125 12.86 90.79 18.85
N GLU A 126 12.61 90.15 17.71
CA GLU A 126 13.03 90.62 16.38
C GLU A 126 12.41 91.98 16.03
N ARG A 127 11.13 92.21 16.37
CA ARG A 127 10.42 93.46 16.06
C ARG A 127 10.90 94.64 16.88
N ILE A 128 11.26 94.42 18.14
CA ILE A 128 11.71 95.47 19.06
C ILE A 128 13.25 95.61 19.11
N SER A 129 13.97 94.87 18.26
CA SER A 129 15.43 94.83 18.21
C SER A 129 16.11 94.47 19.55
N GLN A 130 15.46 93.62 20.35
CA GLN A 130 15.99 93.09 21.62
C GLN A 130 16.47 91.63 21.49
N LEU A 131 16.72 91.16 20.25
CA LEU A 131 17.53 89.98 19.97
C LEU A 131 18.96 90.46 19.65
N ILE A 132 19.84 90.45 20.65
CA ILE A 132 21.21 91.00 20.55
C ILE A 132 22.27 89.89 20.49
N PRO A 133 23.47 90.11 19.94
CA PRO A 133 24.58 89.18 20.08
C PRO A 133 24.89 88.91 21.56
N PHE A 134 25.20 87.66 21.92
CA PHE A 134 25.55 87.29 23.29
C PHE A 134 26.72 88.12 23.83
N GLU A 135 27.65 88.51 22.96
CA GLU A 135 28.85 89.29 23.26
C GLU A 135 28.55 90.74 23.68
N GLU A 136 27.33 91.26 23.43
CA GLU A 136 26.89 92.57 23.91
C GLU A 136 26.20 92.53 25.29
N PHE A 137 25.86 91.33 25.77
CA PHE A 137 25.17 91.13 27.05
C PHE A 137 26.10 91.42 28.24
N GLY A 138 25.56 92.02 29.30
CA GLY A 138 26.34 92.44 30.48
C GLY A 138 27.07 93.79 30.35
N SER A 139 26.90 94.52 29.24
CA SER A 139 27.53 95.83 28.96
C SER A 139 27.02 97.02 29.83
N GLY A 140 26.53 96.78 31.04
CA GLY A 140 26.06 97.80 31.99
C GLY A 140 24.75 98.52 31.61
N LYS A 141 24.14 98.18 30.46
CA LYS A 141 22.87 98.73 30.00
C LYS A 141 21.71 98.18 30.84
N VAL A 142 20.68 99.00 31.08
CA VAL A 142 19.39 98.54 31.61
C VAL A 142 18.69 97.68 30.56
N ILE A 143 18.12 96.56 30.99
CA ILE A 143 17.46 95.56 30.14
C ILE A 143 16.01 95.41 30.59
N GLU A 144 15.09 95.41 29.64
CA GLU A 144 13.67 95.10 29.85
C GLU A 144 13.37 93.68 29.34
N PHE A 145 12.30 93.07 29.86
CA PHE A 145 11.81 91.77 29.36
C PHE A 145 10.68 91.97 28.34
N PRO A 146 10.61 91.15 27.27
CA PRO A 146 11.49 90.01 26.99
C PRO A 146 12.81 90.43 26.32
N ILE A 147 13.91 89.71 26.63
CA ILE A 147 15.20 89.86 25.94
C ILE A 147 15.59 88.54 25.23
N GLY A 148 16.24 88.66 24.08
CA GLY A 148 16.82 87.57 23.31
C GLY A 148 18.34 87.71 23.18
N LEU A 149 19.06 86.60 23.33
CA LEU A 149 20.48 86.49 23.01
C LEU A 149 20.66 85.61 21.78
N HIS A 150 21.38 86.09 20.77
CA HIS A 150 21.82 85.32 19.62
C HIS A 150 23.25 84.81 19.85
N GLN A 151 23.49 83.55 19.51
CA GLN A 151 24.79 82.91 19.59
C GLN A 151 25.10 82.18 18.28
N ASP A 152 26.18 82.58 17.61
CA ASP A 152 26.74 81.85 16.48
C ASP A 152 27.25 80.46 16.93
N LEU A 153 27.02 79.44 16.10
CA LEU A 153 27.60 78.10 16.29
C LEU A 153 28.68 77.85 15.22
N PRO A 154 29.90 77.40 15.61
CA PRO A 154 30.97 77.13 14.65
C PRO A 154 30.57 76.14 13.55
N GLY A 155 30.43 76.64 12.33
CA GLY A 155 30.06 75.85 11.15
C GLY A 155 28.57 75.76 10.85
N GLU A 156 27.68 76.47 11.56
CA GLU A 156 26.26 76.55 11.23
C GLU A 156 25.85 77.94 10.72
N ASN A 157 25.02 78.00 9.67
CA ASN A 157 24.59 79.25 9.02
C ASN A 157 23.48 80.03 9.76
N ALA A 158 23.05 79.61 10.96
CA ALA A 158 21.78 80.08 11.53
C ALA A 158 21.73 80.30 13.06
N GLY A 159 22.80 79.94 13.79
CA GLY A 159 22.96 80.16 15.23
C GLY A 159 21.89 79.53 16.14
N VAL A 160 21.88 79.99 17.39
CA VAL A 160 20.89 79.65 18.43
C VAL A 160 20.38 80.94 19.06
N ASP A 161 19.06 81.08 19.18
CA ASP A 161 18.44 82.21 19.88
C ASP A 161 17.90 81.78 21.24
N ILE A 162 18.22 82.54 22.29
CA ILE A 162 17.85 82.26 23.68
C ILE A 162 16.93 83.39 24.17
N GLY A 163 15.63 83.13 24.25
CA GLY A 163 14.59 84.12 24.57
C GLY A 163 14.10 84.00 26.02
N PHE A 164 14.37 85.02 26.82
CA PHE A 164 13.92 85.13 28.21
C PHE A 164 12.63 85.94 28.27
N THR A 165 11.53 85.33 28.73
CA THR A 165 10.16 85.84 28.44
C THR A 165 9.40 86.41 29.61
N ASN A 166 9.71 85.95 30.81
CA ASN A 166 9.01 86.31 32.03
C ASN A 166 9.95 86.09 33.21
N ALA A 167 9.87 86.95 34.22
CA ALA A 167 10.72 86.92 35.40
C ALA A 167 9.89 87.10 36.67
N LYS A 168 9.77 86.03 37.47
CA LYS A 168 9.20 86.10 38.82
C LYS A 168 10.34 86.28 39.83
N ILE A 169 10.59 87.53 40.19
CA ILE A 169 11.59 87.93 41.19
C ILE A 169 11.06 87.62 42.60
N THR A 170 11.91 87.04 43.46
CA THR A 170 11.70 86.98 44.91
C THR A 170 12.85 87.70 45.62
N ARG A 171 12.89 87.66 46.96
CA ARG A 171 13.94 88.32 47.75
C ARG A 171 15.36 87.83 47.40
N ASP A 172 15.51 86.52 47.18
CA ASP A 172 16.81 85.83 47.20
C ASP A 172 17.15 85.16 45.85
N ILE A 173 16.23 85.16 44.87
CA ILE A 173 16.38 84.52 43.56
C ILE A 173 15.34 85.05 42.56
N ALA A 174 15.63 84.98 41.26
CA ALA A 174 14.61 85.19 40.23
C ALA A 174 14.34 83.89 39.45
N TYR A 175 13.07 83.66 39.12
CA TYR A 175 12.60 82.51 38.35
C TYR A 175 12.22 82.93 36.93
N LEU A 176 12.85 82.35 35.92
CA LEU A 176 12.67 82.70 34.51
C LEU A 176 11.92 81.63 33.71
N THR A 177 11.07 82.09 32.79
CA THR A 177 10.53 81.27 31.69
C THR A 177 11.37 81.52 30.44
N VAL A 178 12.07 80.50 29.96
CA VAL A 178 13.08 80.63 28.88
C VAL A 178 12.75 79.67 27.74
N PHE A 179 12.82 80.18 26.51
CA PHE A 179 12.76 79.38 25.29
C PHE A 179 14.09 79.47 24.53
N VAL A 180 14.41 78.41 23.80
CA VAL A 180 15.51 78.41 22.83
C VAL A 180 14.94 78.06 21.45
N ARG A 181 15.28 78.86 20.45
CA ARG A 181 15.04 78.55 19.04
C ARG A 181 16.34 78.05 18.42
N MET A 182 16.27 76.89 17.77
CA MET A 182 17.29 76.43 16.82
C MET A 182 16.64 76.36 15.44
N ARG A 183 17.38 76.71 14.38
CA ARG A 183 16.87 76.64 13.00
C ARG A 183 17.43 75.42 12.29
N LEU A 184 16.57 74.45 11.95
CA LEU A 184 16.97 73.31 11.12
C LEU A 184 17.00 73.71 9.64
N PRO A 185 17.97 73.24 8.83
CA PRO A 185 18.01 73.43 7.37
C PRO A 185 16.98 72.54 6.65
N LEU A 186 15.71 72.69 7.03
CA LEU A 186 14.56 71.95 6.52
C LEU A 186 13.54 72.95 5.99
N LYS A 187 13.15 72.82 4.72
CA LYS A 187 12.19 73.75 4.11
C LYS A 187 10.83 73.68 4.83
N ASN A 188 10.42 74.80 5.43
CA ASN A 188 9.18 74.89 6.19
C ASN A 188 7.96 74.66 5.26
N ALA A 189 7.22 73.58 5.53
CA ALA A 189 6.11 73.12 4.71
C ALA A 189 4.84 73.98 4.77
N LEU A 190 4.84 75.06 5.57
CA LEU A 190 3.74 76.03 5.73
C LEU A 190 4.10 77.42 5.18
N THR A 191 5.31 77.93 5.45
CA THR A 191 5.75 79.27 5.01
C THR A 191 6.57 79.26 3.71
N GLY A 192 7.17 78.11 3.36
CA GLY A 192 8.07 77.96 2.21
C GLY A 192 9.51 78.43 2.47
N GLU A 193 9.81 78.91 3.68
CA GLU A 193 11.15 79.34 4.10
C GLU A 193 12.16 78.16 4.07
N PRO A 194 13.46 78.42 3.82
CA PRO A 194 14.47 77.36 3.72
C PRO A 194 14.81 76.67 5.06
N TYR A 195 14.40 77.27 6.19
CA TYR A 195 14.63 76.76 7.54
C TYR A 195 13.32 76.43 8.27
N GLN A 196 13.39 75.50 9.22
CA GLN A 196 12.31 75.18 10.13
C GLN A 196 12.76 75.45 11.56
N ASP A 197 12.14 76.44 12.20
CA ASP A 197 12.32 76.74 13.61
C ASP A 197 11.86 75.57 14.48
N ILE A 198 12.72 75.13 15.38
CA ILE A 198 12.38 74.21 16.47
C ILE A 198 12.58 74.93 17.81
N PHE A 199 11.65 74.68 18.74
CA PHE A 199 11.61 75.38 20.02
C PHE A 199 11.82 74.40 21.17
N PHE A 200 12.73 74.75 22.06
CA PHE A 200 12.93 74.17 23.38
C PHE A 200 12.41 75.14 24.44
N GLY A 201 12.04 74.64 25.62
CA GLY A 201 11.63 75.50 26.72
C GLY A 201 11.87 74.90 28.10
N ALA A 202 12.00 75.77 29.10
CA ALA A 202 11.83 75.45 30.51
C ALA A 202 11.16 76.62 31.23
N ASP A 203 10.64 76.34 32.42
CA ASP A 203 10.00 77.32 33.27
C ASP A 203 10.48 77.14 34.72
N SER A 204 10.47 78.22 35.49
CA SER A 204 11.10 78.32 36.81
C SER A 204 12.62 78.01 36.81
N LEU A 205 13.34 78.35 35.74
CA LEU A 205 14.81 78.35 35.75
C LEU A 205 15.33 79.42 36.72
N LYS A 206 16.41 79.13 37.45
CA LYS A 206 16.93 79.99 38.52
C LYS A 206 18.00 80.94 38.02
N LEU A 207 17.84 82.24 38.29
CA LEU A 207 18.82 83.30 38.00
C LEU A 207 19.43 83.84 39.30
N SER A 208 20.75 84.06 39.32
CA SER A 208 21.47 84.70 40.43
C SER A 208 21.32 86.22 40.43
N HIS A 209 21.72 86.87 41.54
CA HIS A 209 21.80 88.33 41.62
C HIS A 209 22.84 88.92 40.63
N ASP A 210 23.82 88.11 40.19
CA ASP A 210 24.85 88.47 39.20
C ASP A 210 24.36 88.31 37.75
N GLY A 211 23.08 88.01 37.53
CA GLY A 211 22.47 87.91 36.20
C GLY A 211 22.75 86.62 35.43
N ASN A 212 23.27 85.58 36.09
CA ASN A 212 23.59 84.28 35.47
C ASN A 212 22.62 83.18 35.92
N LEU A 213 22.26 82.27 34.99
CA LEU A 213 21.54 81.04 35.31
C LEU A 213 22.36 80.17 36.28
N ILE A 214 21.70 79.64 37.32
CA ILE A 214 22.35 78.89 38.40
C ILE A 214 22.49 77.42 37.99
N GLY A 215 23.62 77.11 37.37
CA GLY A 215 24.01 75.77 36.92
C GLY A 215 23.38 75.35 35.58
N ASP A 216 23.82 74.18 35.09
CA ASP A 216 23.42 73.60 33.80
C ASP A 216 21.89 73.49 33.67
N SER A 217 21.33 74.46 32.94
CA SER A 217 19.89 74.69 32.83
C SER A 217 19.36 74.02 31.58
N ARG A 218 18.69 72.88 31.76
CA ARG A 218 18.16 72.08 30.64
C ARG A 218 16.76 72.54 30.22
N LEU A 219 16.54 72.65 28.91
CA LEU A 219 15.26 73.00 28.28
C LEU A 219 14.80 71.84 27.39
N ALA A 220 13.56 71.41 27.54
CA ALA A 220 12.97 70.30 26.78
C ALA A 220 12.52 70.75 25.39
N LEU A 221 12.75 69.92 24.36
CA LEU A 221 12.12 70.08 23.04
C LEU A 221 10.59 70.10 23.22
N LEU A 222 9.91 71.08 22.64
CA LEU A 222 8.47 71.26 22.82
C LEU A 222 7.68 70.24 21.97
N GLY A 223 7.68 68.98 22.39
CA GLY A 223 6.99 67.86 21.74
C GLY A 223 7.67 67.36 20.45
N ASP A 224 7.45 66.09 20.12
CA ASP A 224 8.11 65.37 19.02
C ASP A 224 8.19 66.15 17.69
N ILE A 225 9.35 66.05 17.02
CA ILE A 225 9.59 66.62 15.69
C ILE A 225 10.18 65.54 14.77
N SER A 226 9.47 65.26 13.67
CA SER A 226 9.85 64.25 12.67
C SER A 226 10.59 64.90 11.50
N ILE A 227 11.83 64.50 11.31
CA ILE A 227 12.79 65.00 10.31
C ILE A 227 13.02 63.91 9.24
N PRO A 228 13.04 64.25 7.93
CA PRO A 228 13.44 63.30 6.89
C PRO A 228 14.92 62.91 7.02
N PHE A 229 15.22 61.62 6.91
CA PHE A 229 16.58 61.08 6.86
C PHE A 229 16.70 60.14 5.65
N GLY A 230 16.94 60.72 4.47
CA GLY A 230 16.80 60.01 3.21
C GLY A 230 15.38 59.48 3.02
N LYS A 231 15.24 58.15 2.93
CA LYS A 231 13.93 57.44 2.88
C LYS A 231 13.33 57.17 4.26
N ALA A 232 14.11 57.28 5.35
CA ALA A 232 13.66 57.07 6.72
C ALA A 232 13.13 58.37 7.36
N ILE A 233 12.48 58.25 8.52
CA ILE A 233 12.04 59.39 9.34
C ILE A 233 12.74 59.30 10.70
N MET A 234 13.46 60.36 11.08
CA MET A 234 14.04 60.52 12.41
C MET A 234 13.11 61.40 13.26
N THR A 235 12.43 60.81 14.24
CA THR A 235 11.57 61.55 15.18
C THR A 235 12.35 61.87 16.44
N LEU A 236 12.76 63.13 16.58
CA LEU A 236 13.27 63.68 17.84
C LEU A 236 12.16 63.67 18.88
N LYS A 237 12.40 63.08 20.05
CA LYS A 237 11.42 62.99 21.14
C LYS A 237 11.38 64.28 21.95
N GLY A 238 10.19 64.75 22.30
CA GLY A 238 10.02 65.98 23.08
C GLY A 238 8.79 65.98 23.97
N GLY A 239 8.75 66.91 24.91
CA GLY A 239 7.63 67.12 25.81
C GLY A 239 8.05 67.86 27.09
N LEU A 240 7.36 68.94 27.44
CA LEU A 240 7.68 69.76 28.61
C LEU A 240 6.54 69.74 29.62
N ASP A 241 6.81 69.30 30.86
CA ASP A 241 5.86 69.44 31.94
C ASP A 241 6.04 70.76 32.72
N MET A 242 5.42 71.81 32.19
CA MET A 242 5.26 73.12 32.82
C MET A 242 4.67 73.08 34.25
N SER A 243 4.10 71.95 34.73
CA SER A 243 3.63 71.84 36.11
C SER A 243 4.72 71.47 37.12
N LYS A 244 5.90 71.06 36.65
CA LYS A 244 7.04 70.62 37.48
C LYS A 244 8.36 71.32 37.15
N GLY A 245 8.47 71.95 35.98
CA GLY A 245 9.70 72.61 35.52
C GLY A 245 10.85 71.66 35.18
N THR A 246 10.66 70.35 35.27
CA THR A 246 11.71 69.35 35.07
C THR A 246 11.74 68.81 33.63
N VAL A 247 12.97 68.62 33.14
CA VAL A 247 13.28 67.95 31.87
C VAL A 247 13.63 66.49 32.18
N ALA A 248 13.07 65.55 31.43
CA ALA A 248 13.40 64.12 31.55
C ALA A 248 14.58 63.73 30.66
N ASP A 249 15.31 62.68 31.00
CA ASP A 249 16.42 62.16 30.18
C ASP A 249 15.96 61.38 28.93
N THR A 250 14.67 61.07 28.85
CA THR A 250 14.04 60.36 27.74
C THR A 250 13.61 61.26 26.57
N ILE A 251 13.96 62.55 26.60
CA ILE A 251 13.59 63.55 25.59
C ILE A 251 14.79 64.38 25.13
N THR A 252 14.70 64.87 23.89
CA THR A 252 15.64 65.82 23.31
C THR A 252 15.59 67.12 24.11
N SER A 253 16.74 67.64 24.52
CA SER A 253 16.87 68.81 25.37
C SER A 253 18.17 69.58 25.09
N VAL A 254 18.14 70.91 25.20
CA VAL A 254 19.35 71.75 25.15
C VAL A 254 19.80 72.11 26.56
N THR A 255 21.10 72.23 26.78
CA THR A 255 21.70 72.68 28.04
C THR A 255 22.25 74.10 27.87
N LEU A 256 21.86 74.99 28.79
CA LEU A 256 22.44 76.33 28.92
C LEU A 256 23.38 76.40 30.13
N ASP A 257 24.50 77.10 29.99
CA ASP A 257 25.53 77.30 31.00
C ASP A 257 25.96 78.77 30.97
N CYS A 258 25.91 79.48 32.11
CA CYS A 258 26.04 80.94 32.21
C CYS A 258 25.30 81.71 31.07
N ASN A 259 24.01 81.41 30.91
CA ASN A 259 23.09 81.95 29.89
C ASN A 259 23.41 81.58 28.42
N ARG A 260 24.51 80.86 28.14
CA ARG A 260 25.01 80.49 26.81
C ARG A 260 24.59 79.07 26.45
N PHE A 261 24.34 78.77 25.17
CA PHE A 261 24.13 77.40 24.69
C PHE A 261 25.45 76.60 24.76
N LYS A 262 25.38 75.41 25.37
CA LYS A 262 26.50 74.50 25.61
C LYS A 262 26.43 73.26 24.73
N GLU A 263 25.28 72.60 24.70
CA GLU A 263 25.06 71.34 23.99
C GLU A 263 23.55 71.03 23.80
N VAL A 264 23.27 70.06 22.93
CA VAL A 264 21.97 69.40 22.78
C VAL A 264 22.11 67.90 23.05
N SER A 265 21.39 67.42 24.06
CA SER A 265 21.11 66.00 24.28
C SER A 265 19.98 65.58 23.35
N VAL A 266 20.22 64.60 22.48
CA VAL A 266 19.29 64.17 21.44
C VAL A 266 18.80 62.77 21.71
N ASN A 267 17.49 62.59 21.80
CA ASN A 267 16.83 61.30 22.00
C ASN A 267 15.82 61.09 20.87
N ALA A 268 16.05 60.11 20.00
CA ALA A 268 15.31 59.97 18.75
C ALA A 268 14.97 58.51 18.40
N GLU A 269 13.85 58.35 17.69
CA GLU A 269 13.48 57.09 17.03
C GLU A 269 13.65 57.23 15.51
N LEU A 270 14.36 56.30 14.89
CA LEU A 270 14.58 56.24 13.45
C LEU A 270 13.68 55.16 12.84
N LEU A 271 12.82 55.54 11.90
CA LEU A 271 11.77 54.69 11.33
C LEU A 271 12.04 54.45 9.85
N PHE A 272 12.34 53.20 9.49
CA PHE A 272 12.56 52.77 8.12
C PHE A 272 11.26 52.26 7.46
N PRO A 273 10.96 52.64 6.20
CA PRO A 273 9.81 52.11 5.47
C PRO A 273 10.04 50.63 5.09
N ARG A 274 8.96 49.83 5.00
CA ARG A 274 9.08 48.39 4.64
C ARG A 274 9.55 48.17 3.21
N SER A 275 9.32 49.12 2.31
CA SER A 275 9.92 49.19 0.97
C SER A 275 11.45 49.29 0.98
N MET A 276 12.06 49.51 2.15
CA MET A 276 13.49 49.42 2.39
C MET A 276 13.82 48.23 3.33
N LEU A 277 13.35 48.26 4.58
CA LEU A 277 13.65 47.25 5.62
C LEU A 277 12.36 46.65 6.22
N VAL A 278 12.25 45.33 6.22
CA VAL A 278 11.09 44.58 6.73
C VAL A 278 11.42 44.02 8.12
N PRO A 279 10.63 44.27 9.18
CA PRO A 279 10.94 43.75 10.52
C PRO A 279 10.74 42.24 10.60
N ILE A 280 11.59 41.56 11.38
CA ILE A 280 11.52 40.10 11.62
C ILE A 280 11.54 39.76 13.12
N ASP A 281 11.03 38.58 13.47
CA ASP A 281 11.11 38.02 14.83
C ASP A 281 12.47 37.33 15.11
N TYR A 282 12.58 36.62 16.24
CA TYR A 282 13.80 35.88 16.59
C TYR A 282 14.06 34.70 15.64
N ASP A 283 13.00 34.03 15.20
CA ASP A 283 13.02 32.90 14.26
C ASP A 283 13.12 33.35 12.79
N GLY A 284 13.31 34.66 12.55
CA GLY A 284 13.53 35.28 11.25
C GLY A 284 12.28 35.40 10.37
N ASN A 285 11.07 35.22 10.89
CA ASN A 285 9.82 35.40 10.15
C ASN A 285 9.44 36.88 10.05
N VAL A 286 8.81 37.27 8.95
CA VAL A 286 8.35 38.65 8.73
C VAL A 286 7.21 39.02 9.69
N THR A 287 7.41 40.09 10.46
CA THR A 287 6.41 40.62 11.40
C THR A 287 5.68 41.84 10.85
N SER A 288 4.69 42.35 11.59
CA SER A 288 3.94 43.57 11.27
C SER A 288 4.58 44.83 11.89
N GLY A 289 4.40 45.99 11.25
CA GLY A 289 4.99 47.26 11.69
C GLY A 289 6.18 47.72 10.84
N LEU A 290 6.99 48.64 11.37
CA LEU A 290 8.19 49.20 10.74
C LEU A 290 9.45 48.72 11.45
N VAL A 291 10.61 48.81 10.79
CA VAL A 291 11.91 48.65 11.46
C VAL A 291 12.24 49.95 12.17
N THR A 292 12.35 49.87 13.50
CA THR A 292 12.65 51.02 14.38
C THR A 292 14.05 50.91 14.95
N GLY A 293 14.81 51.98 14.83
CA GLY A 293 16.04 52.23 15.59
C GLY A 293 15.81 53.22 16.72
N LYS A 294 16.58 53.10 17.80
CA LYS A 294 16.60 54.03 18.95
C LYS A 294 18.00 54.60 19.12
N PHE A 295 18.06 55.92 19.17
CA PHE A 295 19.29 56.71 19.14
C PHE A 295 19.33 57.66 20.33
N TYR A 296 20.51 57.74 20.97
CA TYR A 296 20.83 58.77 21.94
C TYR A 296 22.24 59.29 21.66
N THR A 297 22.41 60.62 21.67
CA THR A 297 23.73 61.26 21.68
C THR A 297 23.69 62.61 22.37
N VAL A 298 24.87 63.17 22.62
CA VAL A 298 25.05 64.57 23.02
C VAL A 298 25.94 65.23 21.96
N ALA A 299 25.54 66.39 21.46
CA ALA A 299 26.26 67.11 20.41
C ALA A 299 26.22 68.62 20.66
N GLN A 300 27.18 69.36 20.10
CA GLN A 300 27.18 70.84 20.10
C GLN A 300 26.33 71.41 18.93
N SER A 301 25.68 70.55 18.15
CA SER A 301 25.04 70.87 16.88
C SER A 301 24.04 69.78 16.50
N LEU A 302 22.88 70.17 15.93
CA LEU A 302 21.94 69.23 15.31
C LEU A 302 22.32 68.85 13.87
N GLN A 303 23.32 69.53 13.30
CA GLN A 303 23.86 69.28 11.96
C GLN A 303 25.11 68.37 12.01
N ASN A 304 25.65 68.09 13.21
CA ASN A 304 26.89 67.32 13.41
C ASN A 304 26.76 66.18 14.44
N MET A 305 25.70 65.38 14.31
CA MET A 305 25.40 64.27 15.23
C MET A 305 26.04 62.94 14.78
N LEU A 306 26.75 62.29 15.70
CA LEU A 306 27.20 60.90 15.63
C LEU A 306 26.75 60.19 16.92
N GLY A 307 26.44 58.90 16.89
CA GLY A 307 26.13 58.15 18.11
C GLY A 307 25.69 56.71 17.88
N LYS A 308 25.58 55.94 18.96
CA LYS A 308 25.19 54.52 18.90
C LYS A 308 23.70 54.37 18.62
N LEU A 309 23.36 53.43 17.74
CA LEU A 309 22.00 53.07 17.39
C LEU A 309 21.72 51.63 17.83
N SER A 310 20.63 51.41 18.56
CA SER A 310 20.03 50.08 18.71
C SER A 310 18.94 49.93 17.65
N LEU A 311 18.99 48.88 16.82
CA LEU A 311 18.10 48.70 15.67
C LEU A 311 17.48 47.29 15.69
N ASN A 312 16.16 47.22 15.54
CA ASN A 312 15.44 45.94 15.49
C ASN A 312 15.94 45.06 14.34
N SER A 313 15.89 43.73 14.53
CA SER A 313 16.16 42.74 13.47
C SER A 313 15.29 43.00 12.24
N PHE A 314 15.89 42.87 11.05
CA PHE A 314 15.19 43.10 9.79
C PHE A 314 15.60 42.12 8.69
N ALA A 315 14.80 42.07 7.62
CA ALA A 315 15.14 41.53 6.32
C ALA A 315 15.10 42.64 5.26
N ILE A 316 15.75 42.43 4.12
CA ILE A 316 15.76 43.39 3.01
C ILE A 316 14.49 43.19 2.17
N ASN A 317 13.81 44.28 1.78
CA ASN A 317 12.63 44.23 0.91
C ASN A 317 12.94 43.55 -0.43
N GLY A 318 12.12 42.58 -0.84
CA GLY A 318 12.34 41.73 -2.01
C GLY A 318 13.39 40.63 -1.80
N PHE A 319 13.86 40.42 -0.57
CA PHE A 319 14.79 39.37 -0.17
C PHE A 319 14.48 38.87 1.25
N GLU A 320 13.20 38.84 1.62
CA GLU A 320 12.69 38.67 2.99
C GLU A 320 13.13 37.36 3.67
N ASN A 321 13.48 36.33 2.88
CA ASN A 321 14.00 35.07 3.38
C ASN A 321 15.37 35.21 4.07
N TRP A 322 16.06 36.36 4.00
CA TRP A 322 17.35 36.58 4.65
C TRP A 322 17.25 37.60 5.79
N GLY A 323 17.52 37.16 7.02
CA GLY A 323 17.46 38.00 8.21
C GLY A 323 18.79 38.62 8.59
N PHE A 324 18.73 39.78 9.24
CA PHE A 324 19.86 40.55 9.76
C PHE A 324 19.59 40.94 11.21
N ARG A 325 20.48 40.52 12.12
CA ARG A 325 20.36 40.76 13.57
C ARG A 325 21.60 41.52 14.06
N LEU A 326 21.42 42.75 14.54
CA LEU A 326 22.51 43.69 14.74
C LEU A 326 23.03 43.66 16.19
N THR A 327 24.36 43.84 16.36
CA THR A 327 24.99 43.89 17.70
C THR A 327 25.52 45.29 18.04
N ASN A 328 26.15 45.96 17.08
CA ASN A 328 26.64 47.34 17.23
C ASN A 328 26.42 48.13 15.93
N ALA A 329 25.61 49.18 15.99
CA ALA A 329 25.41 50.13 14.90
C ALA A 329 25.67 51.58 15.34
N VAL A 330 26.07 52.42 14.40
CA VAL A 330 26.34 53.86 14.57
C VAL A 330 25.46 54.61 13.57
N LEU A 331 24.69 55.59 14.07
CA LEU A 331 24.00 56.57 13.24
C LEU A 331 24.96 57.71 12.93
N ASP A 332 25.02 58.08 11.66
CA ASP A 332 25.78 59.20 11.12
C ASP A 332 24.84 60.20 10.44
N PHE A 333 24.75 61.40 11.00
CA PHE A 333 23.94 62.52 10.49
C PHE A 333 24.82 63.73 10.13
N SER A 334 26.15 63.62 10.28
CA SER A 334 27.06 64.77 10.17
C SER A 334 27.26 65.24 8.72
N GLU A 335 27.62 66.51 8.57
CA GLU A 335 28.00 67.12 7.28
C GLU A 335 29.51 67.40 7.18
N THR A 336 30.29 67.02 8.20
CA THR A 336 31.70 67.45 8.34
C THR A 336 32.70 66.33 8.66
N ARG A 337 32.21 65.17 9.09
CA ARG A 337 33.02 64.00 9.50
C ARG A 337 32.15 62.75 9.50
N ASN A 338 32.76 61.57 9.54
CA ASN A 338 32.07 60.32 9.86
C ASN A 338 32.60 59.71 11.16
N SER A 339 31.97 58.62 11.63
CA SER A 339 32.67 57.75 12.60
C SER A 339 33.92 57.13 11.95
N PRO A 340 35.06 57.04 12.66
CA PRO A 340 36.25 56.32 12.15
C PRO A 340 36.01 54.82 11.93
N ASP A 341 34.90 54.26 12.43
CA ASP A 341 34.53 52.86 12.21
C ASP A 341 34.03 52.57 10.78
N VAL A 342 33.57 53.59 10.03
CA VAL A 342 32.82 53.41 8.78
C VAL A 342 33.71 52.88 7.65
N LYS A 343 33.42 51.66 7.20
CA LYS A 343 34.14 50.98 6.11
C LYS A 343 33.30 50.97 4.83
N PHE A 344 33.58 51.88 3.90
CA PHE A 344 32.90 51.93 2.60
C PHE A 344 33.34 50.78 1.67
N PRO A 345 32.43 49.93 1.17
CA PRO A 345 32.77 48.91 0.16
C PRO A 345 33.24 49.56 -1.14
N LYS A 346 34.31 49.05 -1.77
CA LYS A 346 34.92 49.66 -2.97
C LYS A 346 33.92 50.05 -4.07
N GLY A 347 32.95 49.17 -4.37
CA GLY A 347 31.93 49.44 -5.38
C GLY A 347 30.96 50.58 -5.04
N TYR A 348 30.77 50.85 -3.75
CA TYR A 348 29.99 52.01 -3.28
C TYR A 348 30.77 53.31 -3.50
N VAL A 349 32.07 53.32 -3.19
CA VAL A 349 32.98 54.46 -3.44
C VAL A 349 33.00 54.86 -4.93
N GLU A 350 32.94 53.88 -5.83
CA GLU A 350 32.96 54.07 -7.29
C GLU A 350 31.66 54.63 -7.90
N ARG A 351 30.52 54.59 -7.19
CA ARG A 351 29.18 54.83 -7.80
C ARG A 351 28.17 55.61 -6.96
N ASN A 352 28.24 55.47 -5.64
CA ASN A 352 27.12 55.75 -4.73
C ASN A 352 27.49 56.75 -3.63
N LEU A 353 28.72 57.27 -3.60
CA LEU A 353 29.07 58.39 -2.72
C LEU A 353 28.31 59.67 -3.12
N PRO A 354 27.88 60.49 -2.15
CA PRO A 354 27.29 61.80 -2.43
C PRO A 354 28.34 62.76 -3.02
N ALA A 355 27.88 63.85 -3.62
CA ALA A 355 28.75 64.82 -4.30
C ALA A 355 29.82 65.48 -3.39
N GLY A 356 29.63 65.47 -2.06
CA GLY A 356 30.61 65.91 -1.07
C GLY A 356 31.63 64.85 -0.64
N GLY A 357 31.68 63.69 -1.32
CA GLY A 357 32.57 62.59 -1.01
C GLY A 357 32.18 61.83 0.27
N ALA A 358 33.13 61.05 0.81
CA ALA A 358 32.90 60.21 1.99
C ALA A 358 32.42 61.01 3.21
N SER A 359 33.04 62.17 3.48
CA SER A 359 32.74 63.09 4.58
C SER A 359 31.32 63.68 4.59
N ALA A 360 30.57 63.52 3.50
CA ALA A 360 29.18 63.96 3.37
C ALA A 360 28.17 62.78 3.35
N TRP A 361 28.64 61.54 3.54
CA TRP A 361 27.75 60.38 3.67
C TRP A 361 27.00 60.42 5.01
N LYS A 362 25.69 60.21 4.93
CA LYS A 362 24.79 60.07 6.08
C LYS A 362 24.04 58.75 6.00
N GLY A 363 23.93 58.05 7.11
CA GLY A 363 23.29 56.73 7.17
C GLY A 363 23.52 56.02 8.50
N VAL A 364 23.35 54.70 8.50
CA VAL A 364 23.70 53.82 9.62
C VAL A 364 24.76 52.84 9.16
N TYR A 365 25.88 52.82 9.87
CA TYR A 365 26.94 51.81 9.70
C TYR A 365 26.82 50.75 10.79
N VAL A 366 27.08 49.48 10.44
CA VAL A 366 27.04 48.35 11.37
C VAL A 366 28.37 47.60 11.28
N ASP A 367 29.13 47.60 12.38
CA ASP A 367 30.43 46.90 12.40
C ASP A 367 30.24 45.38 12.51
N LYS A 368 29.26 44.91 13.30
CA LYS A 368 29.02 43.48 13.54
C LYS A 368 27.53 43.14 13.70
N PHE A 369 27.13 42.06 13.02
CA PHE A 369 25.76 41.54 12.98
C PHE A 369 25.77 40.05 12.60
N GLU A 370 24.64 39.38 12.75
CA GLU A 370 24.40 38.02 12.25
C GLU A 370 23.55 38.07 10.98
N VAL A 371 23.89 37.22 10.00
CA VAL A 371 23.07 36.92 8.83
C VAL A 371 22.37 35.59 9.07
N ILE A 372 21.04 35.59 9.03
CA ILE A 372 20.17 34.41 9.22
C ILE A 372 19.82 33.84 7.85
N LEU A 373 20.24 32.59 7.60
CA LEU A 373 19.97 31.90 6.34
C LEU A 373 18.47 31.61 6.15
N PRO A 374 17.99 31.51 4.90
CA PRO A 374 16.65 31.02 4.57
C PRO A 374 16.32 29.64 5.17
N SER A 375 15.03 29.38 5.41
CA SER A 375 14.53 28.19 6.12
C SER A 375 14.84 26.86 5.44
N GLU A 376 15.07 26.86 4.14
CA GLU A 376 15.51 25.69 3.38
C GLU A 376 16.89 25.18 3.85
N PHE A 377 17.78 26.04 4.35
CA PHE A 377 19.07 25.67 4.92
C PHE A 377 18.92 25.29 6.41
N ARG A 378 18.57 24.02 6.66
CA ARG A 378 18.24 23.49 8.00
C ARG A 378 19.15 22.35 8.48
N GLU A 379 19.34 22.27 9.80
CA GLU A 379 19.82 21.05 10.46
C GLU A 379 18.65 20.08 10.67
N ARG A 380 18.86 18.79 10.42
CA ARG A 380 17.89 17.72 10.68
C ARG A 380 17.47 17.72 12.16
N ASN A 381 16.17 17.62 12.40
CA ASN A 381 15.53 17.65 13.74
C ASN A 381 15.73 18.97 14.54
N ARG A 382 16.03 20.09 13.88
CA ARG A 382 15.91 21.45 14.44
C ARG A 382 14.91 22.29 13.65
N THR A 383 14.31 23.26 14.33
CA THR A 383 13.34 24.21 13.76
C THR A 383 13.90 25.63 13.62
N ASP A 384 14.96 25.94 14.35
CA ASP A 384 15.61 27.25 14.28
C ASP A 384 16.49 27.39 13.02
N ARG A 385 16.65 28.63 12.56
CA ARG A 385 17.37 28.95 11.32
C ARG A 385 18.86 29.17 11.57
N ILE A 386 19.67 28.58 10.72
CA ILE A 386 21.13 28.70 10.78
C ILE A 386 21.53 30.16 10.53
N SER A 387 22.41 30.70 11.37
CA SER A 387 23.01 32.04 11.19
C SER A 387 24.54 31.98 11.13
N PHE A 388 25.15 33.04 10.61
CA PHE A 388 26.61 33.26 10.68
C PHE A 388 26.93 34.74 10.92
N GLY A 389 28.02 35.02 11.62
CA GLY A 389 28.47 36.39 11.88
C GLY A 389 29.05 37.05 10.63
N ALA A 390 28.78 38.35 10.46
CA ALA A 390 29.31 39.18 9.40
C ALA A 390 29.62 40.61 9.89
N ASP A 391 30.37 41.36 9.09
CA ASP A 391 30.82 42.72 9.37
C ASP A 391 30.52 43.69 8.22
N SER A 392 30.69 44.98 8.49
CA SER A 392 30.67 46.07 7.50
C SER A 392 29.38 46.21 6.67
N LEU A 393 28.27 46.63 7.32
CA LEU A 393 27.01 47.00 6.66
C LEU A 393 26.84 48.52 6.55
N LEU A 394 26.32 49.00 5.42
CA LEU A 394 25.79 50.36 5.25
C LEU A 394 24.28 50.32 5.03
N ILE A 395 23.56 51.28 5.61
CA ILE A 395 22.12 51.49 5.46
C ILE A 395 21.89 53.00 5.27
N ASP A 396 21.49 53.43 4.08
CA ASP A 396 21.41 54.85 3.71
C ASP A 396 20.15 55.18 2.88
N GLU A 397 20.11 56.36 2.23
CA GLU A 397 18.97 56.73 1.39
C GLU A 397 18.80 55.87 0.14
N LEU A 398 19.83 55.17 -0.32
CA LEU A 398 19.77 54.28 -1.48
C LEU A 398 19.23 52.92 -1.06
N GLY A 399 19.78 52.32 0.00
CA GLY A 399 19.31 51.07 0.59
C GLY A 399 20.33 50.45 1.54
N VAL A 400 20.27 49.13 1.68
CA VAL A 400 21.31 48.31 2.34
C VAL A 400 22.41 47.97 1.34
N THR A 401 23.67 48.16 1.75
CA THR A 401 24.86 47.77 0.98
C THR A 401 25.85 47.01 1.85
N GLY A 402 26.40 45.91 1.34
CA GLY A 402 27.41 45.10 2.03
C GLY A 402 27.70 43.77 1.32
N LYS A 403 28.75 43.06 1.73
CA LYS A 403 29.16 41.76 1.16
C LYS A 403 29.58 40.80 2.27
N PHE A 404 28.86 39.70 2.40
CA PHE A 404 28.96 38.78 3.54
C PHE A 404 29.37 37.40 3.05
N TYR A 405 30.13 36.67 3.86
CA TYR A 405 30.51 35.29 3.55
C TYR A 405 30.64 34.46 4.83
N GLY A 406 30.40 33.16 4.71
CA GLY A 406 30.61 32.19 5.78
C GLY A 406 31.27 30.91 5.25
N LYS A 407 31.87 30.14 6.15
CA LYS A 407 32.59 28.88 5.86
C LYS A 407 32.12 27.80 6.84
N ASN A 408 32.04 26.56 6.38
CA ASN A 408 31.65 25.39 7.17
C ASN A 408 30.31 25.57 7.93
N ILE A 409 29.33 26.22 7.29
CA ILE A 409 28.09 26.69 7.93
C ILE A 409 27.15 25.53 8.29
N LEU A 410 27.12 24.48 7.47
CA LEU A 410 26.28 23.30 7.68
C LEU A 410 27.05 22.03 7.32
N SER A 411 27.17 21.08 8.26
CA SER A 411 27.92 19.84 8.02
C SER A 411 27.09 18.76 7.32
N ILE A 412 27.73 17.94 6.48
CA ILE A 412 27.12 16.84 5.72
C ILE A 412 26.43 15.77 6.59
N LYS A 413 26.78 15.71 7.89
CA LYS A 413 26.17 14.81 8.87
C LYS A 413 24.81 15.32 9.39
N LYS A 414 24.52 16.63 9.24
CA LYS A 414 23.34 17.29 9.81
C LYS A 414 22.41 17.93 8.78
N GLY A 415 22.93 18.43 7.66
CA GLY A 415 22.13 19.22 6.72
C GLY A 415 21.11 18.38 5.95
N ASP A 416 19.87 18.88 5.86
CA ASP A 416 18.75 18.16 5.25
C ASP A 416 18.13 18.92 4.06
N ALA A 417 18.25 18.34 2.87
CA ALA A 417 17.48 18.69 1.67
C ALA A 417 16.33 17.70 1.49
N ASN A 418 15.29 17.82 2.33
CA ASN A 418 14.06 17.01 2.26
C ASN A 418 14.33 15.49 2.21
N GLY A 419 15.13 15.01 3.17
CA GLY A 419 15.55 13.60 3.28
C GLY A 419 16.94 13.33 2.69
N TRP A 420 17.41 14.07 1.67
CA TRP A 420 18.79 13.96 1.18
C TRP A 420 19.75 14.72 2.11
N LYS A 421 20.98 14.23 2.30
CA LYS A 421 21.99 14.88 3.17
C LYS A 421 22.81 15.91 2.38
N MET A 422 22.96 17.12 2.91
CA MET A 422 23.76 18.20 2.28
C MET A 422 24.71 18.91 3.26
N SER A 423 25.71 19.61 2.72
CA SER A 423 26.58 20.54 3.47
C SER A 423 26.65 21.92 2.82
N LEU A 424 26.95 22.95 3.61
CA LEU A 424 27.19 24.32 3.15
C LEU A 424 28.60 24.73 3.55
N ASP A 425 29.57 24.35 2.71
CA ASP A 425 31.01 24.46 3.01
C ASP A 425 31.50 25.92 2.82
N TYR A 426 30.90 26.66 1.89
CA TYR A 426 31.10 28.10 1.71
C TYR A 426 29.84 28.77 1.18
N LEU A 427 29.63 30.02 1.58
CA LEU A 427 28.60 30.92 1.09
C LEU A 427 29.17 32.34 0.96
N LYS A 428 28.76 33.06 -0.08
CA LYS A 428 28.87 34.52 -0.19
C LYS A 428 27.58 35.12 -0.78
N VAL A 429 27.20 36.30 -0.31
CA VAL A 429 26.09 37.10 -0.84
C VAL A 429 26.43 38.58 -0.74
N GLY A 430 25.99 39.40 -1.70
CA GLY A 430 26.28 40.83 -1.71
C GLY A 430 25.09 41.68 -2.15
N PHE A 431 24.88 42.79 -1.46
CA PHE A 431 23.82 43.77 -1.72
C PHE A 431 24.43 45.14 -2.02
N GLU A 432 23.79 45.90 -2.90
CA GLU A 432 24.12 47.29 -3.22
C GLU A 432 22.79 48.03 -3.42
N ALA A 433 22.50 49.03 -2.58
CA ALA A 433 21.23 49.77 -2.57
C ALA A 433 19.98 48.86 -2.59
N ASN A 434 19.87 47.94 -1.62
CA ASN A 434 18.88 46.85 -1.52
C ASN A 434 18.92 45.78 -2.64
N ALA A 435 19.54 46.04 -3.79
CA ALA A 435 19.58 45.06 -4.88
C ALA A 435 20.60 43.94 -4.59
N CYS A 436 20.17 42.68 -4.72
CA CYS A 436 21.09 41.55 -4.71
C CYS A 436 22.04 41.64 -5.93
N THR A 437 23.32 41.90 -5.67
CA THR A 437 24.39 41.92 -6.68
C THR A 437 24.81 40.52 -7.13
N GLY A 438 24.33 39.49 -6.42
CA GLY A 438 24.59 38.09 -6.66
C GLY A 438 25.11 37.39 -5.39
N GLY A 439 24.91 36.07 -5.35
CA GLY A 439 25.53 35.21 -4.34
C GLY A 439 26.05 33.93 -4.98
N ALA A 440 26.94 33.23 -4.27
CA ALA A 440 27.37 31.90 -4.64
C ALA A 440 27.72 31.09 -3.40
N PHE A 441 27.53 29.78 -3.48
CA PHE A 441 27.77 28.85 -2.38
C PHE A 441 28.36 27.55 -2.92
N ASN A 442 28.93 26.73 -2.07
CA ASN A 442 29.36 25.37 -2.43
C ASN A 442 29.22 24.42 -1.24
N GLY A 443 29.33 23.14 -1.54
CA GLY A 443 29.13 22.07 -0.56
C GLY A 443 29.06 20.72 -1.23
N ARG A 444 28.54 19.75 -0.49
CA ARG A 444 28.38 18.36 -0.91
C ARG A 444 26.95 17.90 -0.71
N ILE A 445 26.51 16.95 -1.53
CA ILE A 445 25.22 16.28 -1.38
C ILE A 445 25.39 14.76 -1.52
N VAL A 446 24.65 14.00 -0.72
CA VAL A 446 24.56 12.54 -0.80
C VAL A 446 23.38 12.18 -1.69
N LEU A 447 23.59 11.29 -2.67
CA LEU A 447 22.48 10.74 -3.45
C LEU A 447 21.76 9.64 -2.65
N PRO A 448 20.45 9.45 -2.83
CA PRO A 448 19.73 8.41 -2.09
C PRO A 448 20.14 7.00 -2.53
N VAL A 449 20.93 6.83 -3.60
CA VAL A 449 21.44 5.52 -4.10
C VAL A 449 22.86 5.18 -3.64
N THR A 450 23.55 6.08 -2.91
CA THR A 450 24.93 5.93 -2.43
C THR A 450 24.94 5.77 -0.91
N ASP A 451 25.65 4.78 -0.34
CA ASP A 451 25.98 4.82 1.09
C ASP A 451 27.30 5.57 1.32
N VAL A 452 27.32 6.33 2.42
CA VAL A 452 28.45 7.14 2.90
C VAL A 452 28.88 6.72 4.32
N ARG A 453 28.29 5.67 4.89
CA ARG A 453 28.63 5.10 6.19
C ARG A 453 29.70 4.02 6.03
N LYS A 454 30.87 4.22 6.63
CA LYS A 454 31.88 3.18 6.86
C LYS A 454 31.73 2.65 8.29
N ASN A 455 31.52 1.33 8.42
CA ASN A 455 31.46 0.59 9.68
C ASN A 455 30.61 1.26 10.79
N GLY A 456 29.51 1.92 10.40
CA GLY A 456 28.57 2.60 11.30
C GLY A 456 28.99 3.97 11.84
N THR A 457 30.29 4.31 11.85
CA THR A 457 30.82 5.49 12.57
C THR A 457 31.55 6.51 11.71
N GLU A 458 32.22 6.07 10.63
CA GLU A 458 33.02 6.92 9.75
C GLU A 458 32.21 7.38 8.53
N PHE A 459 32.44 8.61 8.05
CA PHE A 459 31.68 9.21 6.95
C PHE A 459 32.56 9.36 5.70
N ASP A 460 32.31 8.52 4.70
CA ASP A 460 33.10 8.47 3.47
C ASP A 460 32.65 9.53 2.46
N THR A 461 33.50 10.52 2.20
CA THR A 461 33.20 11.59 1.24
C THR A 461 33.25 11.15 -0.22
N THR A 462 33.74 9.96 -0.56
CA THR A 462 33.74 9.45 -1.95
C THR A 462 32.33 9.10 -2.46
N GLY A 463 31.36 8.88 -1.57
CA GLY A 463 29.94 8.73 -1.95
C GLY A 463 29.20 10.08 -2.12
N THR A 464 29.90 11.22 -2.01
CA THR A 464 29.28 12.55 -2.09
C THR A 464 29.57 13.25 -3.41
N ILE A 465 28.56 13.97 -3.92
CA ILE A 465 28.70 14.86 -5.08
C ILE A 465 29.01 16.27 -4.59
N ALA A 466 30.10 16.86 -5.09
CA ALA A 466 30.44 18.25 -4.83
C ALA A 466 29.72 19.20 -5.81
N TYR A 467 29.16 20.29 -5.28
CA TYR A 467 28.40 21.28 -6.05
C TYR A 467 28.92 22.71 -5.87
N SER A 468 28.65 23.55 -6.85
CA SER A 468 28.75 25.01 -6.77
C SER A 468 27.42 25.63 -7.15
N GLY A 469 26.84 26.42 -6.25
CA GLY A 469 25.56 27.10 -6.43
C GLY A 469 25.71 28.60 -6.66
N MET A 470 24.76 29.17 -7.40
CA MET A 470 24.58 30.62 -7.56
C MET A 470 23.22 31.04 -7.02
N ILE A 471 23.15 32.23 -6.43
CA ILE A 471 21.92 32.87 -5.94
C ILE A 471 21.53 33.94 -6.94
N GLN A 472 20.33 33.81 -7.53
CA GLN A 472 19.82 34.72 -8.55
C GLN A 472 19.13 35.95 -7.91
N ARG A 473 18.85 36.98 -8.73
CA ARG A 473 18.19 38.24 -8.32
C ARG A 473 16.78 38.11 -7.74
N GLY A 474 16.18 36.92 -7.74
CA GLY A 474 14.88 36.62 -7.12
C GLY A 474 14.96 35.55 -6.02
N GLY A 475 16.12 35.36 -5.39
CA GLY A 475 16.31 34.35 -4.34
C GLY A 475 16.55 32.92 -4.84
N ASN A 476 16.03 32.58 -6.02
CA ASN A 476 16.22 31.26 -6.64
C ASN A 476 17.69 30.82 -6.72
N TYR A 477 17.92 29.54 -6.43
CA TYR A 477 19.22 28.90 -6.53
C TYR A 477 19.41 28.20 -7.87
N THR A 478 20.65 28.04 -8.31
CA THR A 478 21.00 27.14 -9.42
C THR A 478 22.33 26.48 -9.12
N LEU A 479 22.37 25.15 -9.21
CA LEU A 479 23.53 24.34 -8.86
C LEU A 479 24.19 23.75 -10.10
N SER A 480 25.51 23.81 -10.13
CA SER A 480 26.36 23.10 -11.08
C SER A 480 27.17 22.06 -10.31
N VAL A 481 26.98 20.80 -10.66
CA VAL A 481 27.75 19.68 -10.10
C VAL A 481 29.12 19.63 -10.76
N ARG A 482 30.18 19.38 -9.97
CA ARG A 482 31.49 19.05 -10.53
C ARG A 482 31.52 17.57 -10.90
N SER A 483 31.90 17.25 -12.14
CA SER A 483 31.99 15.87 -12.64
C SER A 483 32.78 14.98 -11.66
N VAL A 484 32.10 13.95 -11.12
CA VAL A 484 32.71 12.91 -10.29
C VAL A 484 33.04 11.72 -11.18
N SER A 485 34.26 11.19 -11.10
CA SER A 485 34.70 10.09 -11.96
C SER A 485 33.92 8.80 -11.70
N GLN A 486 33.78 8.39 -10.43
CA GLN A 486 33.05 7.19 -10.03
C GLN A 486 32.30 7.37 -8.71
N LEU A 487 31.13 6.72 -8.59
CA LEU A 487 30.33 6.58 -7.38
C LEU A 487 29.96 5.10 -7.15
N LYS A 488 29.57 4.73 -5.93
CA LYS A 488 28.97 3.42 -5.61
C LYS A 488 27.46 3.55 -5.57
N PHE A 489 26.74 2.77 -6.38
CA PHE A 489 25.28 2.67 -6.31
C PHE A 489 24.93 1.41 -5.51
N ASP A 490 24.91 1.57 -4.18
CA ASP A 490 24.80 0.47 -3.21
C ASP A 490 23.46 -0.27 -3.27
N VAL A 491 22.42 0.38 -3.80
CA VAL A 491 21.10 -0.19 -4.14
C VAL A 491 21.18 -1.37 -5.12
N TRP A 492 22.16 -1.35 -6.04
CA TRP A 492 22.35 -2.39 -7.06
C TRP A 492 23.75 -3.04 -6.99
N LYS A 493 24.51 -2.76 -5.92
CA LYS A 493 25.93 -3.17 -5.75
C LYS A 493 26.81 -2.84 -6.96
N ALA A 494 26.55 -1.69 -7.57
CA ALA A 494 27.20 -1.26 -8.81
C ALA A 494 28.22 -0.14 -8.56
N ARG A 495 29.19 0.02 -9.48
CA ARG A 495 30.00 1.24 -9.61
C ARG A 495 29.49 2.06 -10.80
N ALA A 496 29.10 3.30 -10.56
CA ALA A 496 28.61 4.22 -11.57
C ALA A 496 29.73 5.17 -12.01
N THR A 497 30.06 5.18 -13.30
CA THR A 497 30.93 6.19 -13.93
C THR A 497 30.04 7.27 -14.54
N LEU A 498 30.09 8.51 -14.04
CA LEU A 498 29.19 9.58 -14.47
C LEU A 498 29.78 10.41 -15.62
N LEU A 499 28.93 10.76 -16.59
CA LEU A 499 29.26 11.70 -17.65
C LEU A 499 29.16 13.16 -17.17
N PRO A 500 29.99 14.09 -17.69
CA PRO A 500 30.04 15.48 -17.22
C PRO A 500 28.76 16.31 -17.38
N ASN A 501 27.78 15.83 -18.16
CA ASN A 501 26.47 16.48 -18.30
C ASN A 501 25.46 16.07 -17.21
N SER A 502 25.85 15.21 -16.26
CA SER A 502 25.06 14.88 -15.07
C SER A 502 24.96 16.08 -14.13
N ARG A 503 23.78 16.34 -13.57
CA ARG A 503 23.55 17.48 -12.66
C ARG A 503 22.63 17.14 -11.49
N VAL A 504 22.58 18.04 -10.51
CA VAL A 504 21.63 18.02 -9.40
C VAL A 504 21.01 19.41 -9.29
N ASP A 505 19.71 19.51 -9.53
CA ASP A 505 18.91 20.72 -9.41
C ASP A 505 18.29 20.75 -8.01
N LEU A 506 18.44 21.84 -7.23
CA LEU A 506 17.64 22.08 -6.01
C LEU A 506 16.69 23.26 -6.29
N VAL A 507 15.41 22.95 -6.45
CA VAL A 507 14.33 23.95 -6.42
C VAL A 507 13.96 24.19 -4.94
N VAL A 508 13.40 25.35 -4.62
CA VAL A 508 12.76 25.61 -3.31
C VAL A 508 11.28 25.87 -3.54
N GLU A 509 10.45 25.10 -2.85
CA GLU A 509 8.99 25.22 -2.86
C GLU A 509 8.53 25.28 -1.40
N ASP A 510 7.69 26.26 -1.05
CA ASP A 510 7.18 26.50 0.31
C ASP A 510 8.27 26.49 1.42
N GLY A 511 9.46 27.01 1.10
CA GLY A 511 10.59 27.09 2.03
C GLY A 511 11.35 25.78 2.26
N VAL A 512 11.12 24.75 1.41
CA VAL A 512 11.76 23.43 1.49
C VAL A 512 12.48 23.11 0.17
N PHE A 513 13.70 22.54 0.27
CA PHE A 513 14.42 22.05 -0.91
C PHE A 513 13.73 20.84 -1.55
N LYS A 514 13.61 20.87 -2.88
CA LYS A 514 13.20 19.75 -3.74
C LYS A 514 14.39 19.32 -4.60
N PRO A 515 15.35 18.53 -4.09
CA PRO A 515 16.50 18.10 -4.87
C PRO A 515 16.10 17.04 -5.91
N LYS A 516 16.60 17.22 -7.13
CA LYS A 516 16.45 16.32 -8.27
C LYS A 516 17.80 16.08 -8.91
N ALA A 517 18.28 14.83 -8.91
CA ALA A 517 19.42 14.44 -9.72
C ALA A 517 18.96 14.06 -11.13
N VAL A 518 19.76 14.40 -12.15
CA VAL A 518 19.61 13.91 -13.52
C VAL A 518 20.98 13.41 -13.97
N LEU A 519 21.11 12.09 -14.07
CA LEU A 519 22.39 11.39 -14.21
C LEU A 519 22.48 10.66 -15.55
N HIS A 520 23.68 10.66 -16.13
CA HIS A 520 24.04 9.96 -17.36
C HIS A 520 25.39 9.28 -17.13
N GLY A 521 25.61 8.07 -17.65
CA GLY A 521 26.82 7.33 -17.31
C GLY A 521 26.83 5.87 -17.78
N SER A 522 27.69 5.09 -17.12
CA SER A 522 27.69 3.63 -17.19
C SER A 522 27.75 3.01 -15.79
N LEU A 523 27.23 1.80 -15.64
CA LEU A 523 27.28 0.98 -14.44
C LEU A 523 28.11 -0.27 -14.70
N ASP A 524 29.05 -0.54 -13.81
CA ASP A 524 29.69 -1.84 -13.66
C ASP A 524 29.06 -2.56 -12.48
N ILE A 525 28.29 -3.61 -12.75
CA ILE A 525 27.71 -4.49 -11.72
C ILE A 525 28.61 -5.72 -11.61
N ASN A 526 29.28 -5.88 -10.46
CA ASN A 526 30.13 -7.01 -10.17
C ASN A 526 29.70 -7.57 -8.81
N TYR A 527 29.03 -8.72 -8.83
CA TYR A 527 28.39 -9.30 -7.64
C TYR A 527 29.09 -10.58 -7.19
N ASP A 528 30.15 -10.40 -6.40
CA ASP A 528 30.87 -11.47 -5.71
C ASP A 528 30.20 -11.82 -4.37
N GLN A 529 29.63 -13.02 -4.24
CA GLN A 529 29.08 -13.51 -2.96
C GLN A 529 30.14 -14.05 -2.00
N ALA A 530 31.39 -14.27 -2.44
CA ALA A 530 32.41 -14.95 -1.64
C ALA A 530 32.94 -14.12 -0.46
N LYS A 531 32.57 -12.84 -0.34
CA LYS A 531 33.11 -11.91 0.69
C LYS A 531 32.14 -11.51 1.80
N THR A 532 31.02 -12.24 1.96
CA THR A 532 30.10 -12.08 3.10
C THR A 532 29.90 -13.38 3.91
N LYS A 533 30.99 -14.10 4.15
CA LYS A 533 31.16 -14.96 5.32
C LYS A 533 32.45 -14.58 6.05
N ALA A 534 32.44 -14.74 7.37
CA ALA A 534 33.55 -14.38 8.24
C ALA A 534 34.74 -15.31 8.07
N GLU A 535 35.89 -14.84 8.56
CA GLU A 535 37.03 -15.68 8.92
C GLU A 535 36.58 -16.73 9.95
N ASN A 536 36.38 -17.97 9.53
CA ASN A 536 36.62 -19.19 10.32
C ASN A 536 36.43 -20.46 9.47
N GLU A 537 37.41 -21.35 9.58
CA GLU A 537 37.45 -22.80 9.34
C GLU A 537 36.54 -23.39 8.24
N GLY A 538 37.18 -23.81 7.14
CA GLY A 538 36.54 -24.22 5.91
C GLY A 538 35.82 -25.57 5.92
N ASP A 539 34.85 -25.65 5.01
CA ASP A 539 34.68 -26.80 4.13
C ASP A 539 34.21 -26.34 2.73
N ALA A 540 34.36 -27.22 1.74
CA ALA A 540 33.65 -27.29 0.46
C ALA A 540 33.43 -25.99 -0.36
N GLN A 541 34.33 -25.78 -1.33
CA GLN A 541 34.18 -25.00 -2.58
C GLN A 541 32.78 -24.40 -2.86
N ALA A 542 32.56 -23.15 -2.45
CA ALA A 542 31.51 -22.32 -3.05
C ALA A 542 31.89 -22.00 -4.51
N LYS A 543 31.17 -22.54 -5.49
CA LYS A 543 31.33 -22.13 -6.88
C LYS A 543 30.66 -20.78 -7.10
N ASN A 544 31.45 -19.80 -7.53
CA ASN A 544 30.97 -18.45 -7.85
C ASN A 544 29.81 -18.48 -8.85
N VAL A 545 28.84 -17.59 -8.64
CA VAL A 545 27.93 -17.11 -9.69
C VAL A 545 28.50 -15.77 -10.18
N ASP A 546 29.58 -15.83 -10.97
CA ASP A 546 30.26 -14.64 -11.49
C ASP A 546 29.36 -13.87 -12.47
N ILE A 547 28.61 -12.90 -11.95
CA ILE A 547 27.87 -11.90 -12.73
C ILE A 547 28.71 -10.62 -12.77
N ASP A 548 29.47 -10.47 -13.85
CA ASP A 548 30.38 -9.34 -14.11
C ASP A 548 29.88 -8.54 -15.32
N LEU A 549 28.90 -7.67 -15.10
CA LEU A 549 28.24 -6.86 -16.12
C LEU A 549 28.87 -5.47 -16.17
N LYS A 550 29.90 -5.33 -17.00
CA LYS A 550 30.63 -4.08 -17.21
C LYS A 550 29.95 -3.17 -18.24
N THR A 551 29.97 -1.87 -18.00
CA THR A 551 29.54 -0.83 -18.96
C THR A 551 28.07 -0.93 -19.38
N ILE A 552 27.16 -1.20 -18.43
CA ILE A 552 25.71 -0.96 -18.65
C ILE A 552 25.50 0.56 -18.75
N THR A 553 25.33 1.08 -19.96
CA THR A 553 25.07 2.52 -20.18
C THR A 553 23.70 2.94 -19.67
N PHE A 554 23.59 4.18 -19.18
CA PHE A 554 22.33 4.79 -18.77
C PHE A 554 22.25 6.27 -19.12
N ARG A 555 21.04 6.75 -19.42
CA ARG A 555 20.75 8.15 -19.74
C ARG A 555 19.49 8.59 -18.99
N ASN A 556 19.50 9.84 -18.49
CA ASN A 556 18.35 10.42 -17.81
C ASN A 556 17.86 9.53 -16.65
N LEU A 557 18.77 8.99 -15.84
CA LEU A 557 18.45 8.41 -14.54
C LEU A 557 18.12 9.57 -13.60
N ARG A 558 16.86 9.71 -13.21
CA ARG A 558 16.37 10.80 -12.37
C ARG A 558 16.08 10.28 -10.97
N LEU A 559 16.61 10.99 -9.97
CA LEU A 559 16.40 10.66 -8.55
C LEU A 559 15.70 11.85 -7.88
N TYR A 560 14.72 11.57 -7.04
CA TYR A 560 13.84 12.56 -6.42
C TYR A 560 13.71 12.36 -4.90
N THR A 561 13.12 13.33 -4.19
CA THR A 561 12.69 13.19 -2.77
C THR A 561 11.24 12.74 -2.60
N GLU A 562 10.48 12.65 -3.68
CA GLU A 562 9.04 12.38 -3.69
C GLU A 562 8.73 11.36 -4.81
N ALA A 563 7.57 10.71 -4.76
CA ALA A 563 7.22 9.68 -5.75
C ALA A 563 6.94 10.29 -7.14
N PRO A 564 7.50 9.75 -8.25
CA PRO A 564 8.36 8.58 -8.34
C PRO A 564 9.82 8.87 -7.93
N TYR A 565 10.32 8.16 -6.91
CA TYR A 565 11.65 8.40 -6.32
C TYR A 565 12.83 8.09 -7.26
N ILE A 566 12.63 7.17 -8.21
CA ILE A 566 13.57 6.85 -9.29
C ILE A 566 12.77 6.79 -10.59
N GLU A 567 13.26 7.47 -11.63
CA GLU A 567 12.88 7.27 -13.03
C GLU A 567 14.14 7.02 -13.86
N ILE A 568 13.99 6.38 -15.02
CA ILE A 568 15.06 6.30 -16.02
C ILE A 568 14.46 6.22 -17.42
N GLU A 569 15.10 6.90 -18.37
CA GLU A 569 14.65 7.00 -19.76
C GLU A 569 15.26 5.91 -20.65
N TYR A 570 16.51 5.51 -20.35
CA TYR A 570 17.22 4.48 -21.07
C TYR A 570 18.30 3.83 -20.20
N MET A 571 18.31 2.50 -20.17
CA MET A 571 19.43 1.68 -19.74
C MET A 571 19.71 0.64 -20.85
N GLY A 572 20.97 0.34 -21.13
CA GLY A 572 21.33 -0.59 -22.21
C GLY A 572 22.78 -1.04 -22.13
N TYR A 573 23.03 -2.27 -22.55
CA TYR A 573 24.33 -2.94 -22.50
C TYR A 573 24.76 -3.34 -23.91
N ASN A 574 26.07 -3.31 -24.18
CA ASN A 574 26.63 -3.67 -25.47
C ASN A 574 27.97 -4.41 -25.24
N GLY A 575 27.97 -5.73 -25.46
CA GLY A 575 29.09 -6.63 -25.19
C GLY A 575 28.63 -8.09 -25.12
N ASP A 576 29.58 -9.01 -24.98
CA ASP A 576 29.31 -10.43 -24.78
C ASP A 576 29.23 -10.78 -23.29
N VAL A 577 28.08 -11.25 -22.82
CA VAL A 577 27.97 -11.87 -21.48
C VAL A 577 28.23 -13.38 -21.60
N LYS A 578 28.88 -13.95 -20.59
CA LYS A 578 28.97 -15.40 -20.40
C LYS A 578 28.53 -15.77 -19.00
N ILE A 579 27.77 -16.86 -18.88
CA ILE A 579 27.35 -17.42 -17.59
C ILE A 579 27.76 -18.89 -17.54
N GLY A 580 28.56 -19.26 -16.54
CA GLY A 580 29.20 -20.59 -16.47
C GLY A 580 30.09 -20.94 -17.69
N GLY A 581 30.56 -19.93 -18.43
CA GLY A 581 31.30 -20.07 -19.69
C GLY A 581 30.43 -20.14 -20.95
N MET A 582 29.12 -20.36 -20.83
CA MET A 582 28.17 -20.41 -21.95
C MET A 582 27.85 -19.00 -22.46
N PRO A 583 27.68 -18.79 -23.78
CA PRO A 583 27.31 -17.49 -24.34
C PRO A 583 25.87 -17.11 -23.94
N MET A 584 25.71 -15.86 -23.50
CA MET A 584 24.45 -15.28 -23.04
C MET A 584 24.22 -13.94 -23.73
N THR A 585 23.19 -13.86 -24.56
CA THR A 585 22.74 -12.59 -25.14
C THR A 585 21.89 -11.87 -24.10
N LEU A 586 22.14 -10.58 -23.83
CA LEU A 586 21.19 -9.74 -23.10
C LEU A 586 20.19 -9.13 -24.09
N ASN A 587 18.93 -9.52 -23.97
CA ASN A 587 17.85 -9.11 -24.84
C ASN A 587 17.21 -7.79 -24.37
N THR A 588 17.11 -7.58 -23.04
CA THR A 588 16.51 -6.38 -22.45
C THR A 588 17.20 -5.99 -21.14
N ILE A 589 17.22 -4.69 -20.84
CA ILE A 589 17.48 -4.17 -19.51
C ILE A 589 16.37 -3.20 -19.16
N GLU A 590 15.56 -3.56 -18.16
CA GLU A 590 14.35 -2.82 -17.77
C GLU A 590 14.41 -2.46 -16.27
N VAL A 591 14.34 -1.17 -15.95
CA VAL A 591 14.30 -0.71 -14.56
C VAL A 591 12.85 -0.48 -14.14
N LYS A 592 12.35 -1.28 -13.19
CA LYS A 592 11.02 -1.08 -12.59
C LYS A 592 11.17 -0.46 -11.22
N ALA A 593 10.68 0.76 -11.05
CA ALA A 593 10.55 1.45 -9.77
C ALA A 593 9.06 1.69 -9.46
N SER A 594 8.62 1.34 -8.25
CA SER A 594 7.25 1.53 -7.78
C SER A 594 7.22 1.64 -6.26
N GLY A 595 6.62 2.72 -5.76
CA GLY A 595 6.63 3.07 -4.33
C GLY A 595 8.04 3.04 -3.74
N ASN A 596 8.23 2.21 -2.72
CA ASN A 596 9.50 2.03 -2.02
C ASN A 596 10.34 0.87 -2.57
N THR A 597 10.12 0.43 -3.81
CA THR A 597 10.87 -0.67 -4.45
C THR A 597 11.41 -0.27 -5.81
N ALA A 598 12.60 -0.76 -6.15
CA ALA A 598 13.24 -0.57 -7.44
C ALA A 598 13.97 -1.86 -7.85
N SER A 599 14.04 -2.14 -9.15
CA SER A 599 14.73 -3.32 -9.67
C SER A 599 15.34 -3.07 -11.04
N ILE A 600 16.57 -3.54 -11.28
CA ILE A 600 17.11 -3.72 -12.63
C ILE A 600 16.80 -5.15 -13.05
N ASN A 601 16.01 -5.31 -14.10
CA ASN A 601 15.62 -6.61 -14.65
C ASN A 601 16.40 -6.82 -15.96
N LEU A 602 17.19 -7.88 -15.99
CA LEU A 602 18.11 -8.23 -17.06
C LEU A 602 17.53 -9.44 -17.81
N GLY A 603 16.86 -9.20 -18.93
CA GLY A 603 16.32 -10.26 -19.78
C GLY A 603 17.39 -10.79 -20.74
N SER A 604 17.47 -12.11 -20.91
CA SER A 604 18.54 -12.78 -21.65
C SER A 604 18.05 -13.94 -22.52
N ASN A 605 18.95 -14.47 -23.35
CA ASN A 605 18.86 -15.80 -23.94
C ASN A 605 20.21 -16.51 -23.77
N ILE A 606 20.18 -17.70 -23.15
CA ILE A 606 21.35 -18.53 -22.89
C ILE A 606 21.30 -19.72 -23.86
N ASN A 607 22.26 -19.79 -24.77
CA ASN A 607 22.38 -20.92 -25.70
C ASN A 607 23.18 -22.04 -25.04
N LEU A 608 22.51 -23.17 -24.74
CA LEU A 608 23.14 -24.32 -24.10
C LEU A 608 23.67 -25.36 -25.09
N MET A 609 23.19 -25.36 -26.34
CA MET A 609 23.65 -26.29 -27.37
C MET A 609 23.45 -25.76 -28.79
N LYS A 610 24.52 -25.82 -29.59
CA LYS A 610 24.51 -25.60 -31.04
C LYS A 610 23.52 -26.57 -31.71
N GLY A 611 22.33 -26.05 -32.03
CA GLY A 611 21.22 -26.84 -32.58
C GLY A 611 19.83 -26.37 -32.15
N GLY A 612 19.73 -25.54 -31.10
CA GLY A 612 18.45 -24.92 -30.69
C GLY A 612 18.02 -25.20 -29.25
N PHE A 613 18.95 -25.56 -28.35
CA PHE A 613 18.65 -25.67 -26.93
C PHE A 613 18.89 -24.31 -26.25
N ASN A 614 17.88 -23.45 -26.31
CA ASN A 614 17.94 -22.11 -25.74
C ASN A 614 17.08 -22.01 -24.47
N ILE A 615 17.60 -21.31 -23.48
CA ILE A 615 16.85 -20.83 -22.32
C ILE A 615 16.72 -19.32 -22.50
N ASP A 616 15.55 -18.82 -22.87
CA ASP A 616 15.22 -17.41 -22.60
C ASP A 616 15.33 -17.21 -21.08
N GLY A 617 15.71 -16.03 -20.60
CA GLY A 617 16.34 -15.91 -19.28
C GLY A 617 16.12 -14.58 -18.58
N GLY A 618 16.40 -14.54 -17.27
CA GLY A 618 16.76 -13.26 -16.65
C GLY A 618 16.96 -13.23 -15.14
N ILE A 619 17.45 -12.06 -14.69
CA ILE A 619 17.91 -11.76 -13.33
C ILE A 619 17.35 -10.39 -12.90
N SER A 620 16.82 -10.30 -11.69
CA SER A 620 16.27 -9.07 -11.10
C SER A 620 17.11 -8.65 -9.90
N ILE A 621 17.85 -7.54 -10.04
CA ILE A 621 18.64 -6.94 -8.96
C ILE A 621 17.74 -5.94 -8.23
N LYS A 622 17.32 -6.28 -7.01
CA LYS A 622 16.32 -5.54 -6.25
C LYS A 622 16.93 -4.57 -5.26
N GLY A 623 16.22 -3.47 -5.04
CA GLY A 623 16.50 -2.48 -4.00
C GLY A 623 15.23 -1.90 -3.41
N LYS A 624 15.35 -1.38 -2.18
CA LYS A 624 14.24 -0.94 -1.34
C LYS A 624 14.55 0.41 -0.71
N LEU A 625 13.58 1.31 -0.70
CA LEU A 625 13.73 2.67 -0.15
C LEU A 625 13.39 2.68 1.33
N ASN A 626 14.42 2.93 2.14
CA ASN A 626 14.34 3.28 3.54
C ASN A 626 14.08 4.79 3.69
N MET A 627 13.17 5.16 4.58
CA MET A 627 12.70 6.54 4.80
C MET A 627 12.80 6.95 6.29
N ASP A 628 13.62 6.27 7.08
CA ASP A 628 13.90 6.67 8.46
C ASP A 628 14.27 8.16 8.55
N THR A 629 13.56 8.90 9.40
CA THR A 629 13.73 10.35 9.56
C THR A 629 15.09 10.72 10.15
N GLN A 630 15.80 9.79 10.80
CA GLN A 630 17.17 10.00 11.25
C GLN A 630 18.18 9.74 10.12
N ALA A 631 18.09 8.59 9.45
CA ALA A 631 18.98 8.24 8.33
C ALA A 631 18.77 9.11 7.08
N GLY A 632 17.55 9.53 6.77
CA GLY A 632 17.16 10.16 5.50
C GLY A 632 16.82 9.14 4.41
N HIS A 633 16.41 9.63 3.24
CA HIS A 633 16.03 8.76 2.12
C HIS A 633 17.24 7.97 1.61
N GLN A 634 17.19 6.64 1.74
CA GLN A 634 18.28 5.76 1.33
C GLN A 634 17.75 4.48 0.68
N TRP A 635 18.20 4.21 -0.53
CA TRP A 635 17.96 2.97 -1.27
C TRP A 635 18.99 1.92 -0.89
N GLU A 636 18.52 0.83 -0.30
CA GLU A 636 19.30 -0.32 0.13
C GLU A 636 19.10 -1.49 -0.85
N PHE A 637 20.04 -2.43 -0.89
CA PHE A 637 19.98 -3.62 -1.76
C PHE A 637 19.10 -4.70 -1.10
N ASP A 638 18.06 -5.14 -1.81
CA ASP A 638 17.02 -6.07 -1.34
C ASP A 638 17.22 -7.50 -1.89
N GLY A 639 18.35 -7.76 -2.55
CA GLY A 639 18.77 -9.07 -3.03
C GLY A 639 18.69 -9.26 -4.54
N ILE A 640 18.95 -10.49 -4.99
CA ILE A 640 18.81 -10.90 -6.39
C ILE A 640 17.70 -11.96 -6.50
N GLY A 641 16.74 -11.73 -7.40
CA GLY A 641 15.75 -12.71 -7.82
C GLY A 641 16.07 -13.27 -9.21
N ILE A 642 15.70 -14.53 -9.44
CA ILE A 642 15.62 -15.09 -10.80
C ILE A 642 14.29 -14.60 -11.42
N THR A 643 14.28 -14.25 -12.71
CA THR A 643 13.05 -13.91 -13.44
C THR A 643 12.57 -15.05 -14.32
N VAL A 644 11.42 -14.82 -14.96
CA VAL A 644 11.05 -15.35 -16.27
C VAL A 644 12.30 -15.72 -17.10
N SER A 645 12.38 -17.00 -17.49
CA SER A 645 13.47 -17.73 -18.13
C SER A 645 13.10 -19.10 -18.83
N CYS A 646 12.05 -19.28 -19.66
CA CYS A 646 11.61 -20.65 -20.09
C CYS A 646 12.58 -21.38 -21.06
N LEU A 647 12.44 -22.71 -21.12
CA LEU A 647 13.06 -23.61 -22.09
C LEU A 647 12.03 -24.12 -23.12
N ASP A 648 12.37 -24.12 -24.40
CA ASP A 648 11.71 -24.91 -25.46
C ASP A 648 12.78 -25.44 -26.41
N ALA A 649 13.05 -26.74 -26.36
CA ALA A 649 14.08 -27.41 -27.17
C ALA A 649 13.46 -28.59 -27.92
N ASP A 650 13.67 -28.64 -29.24
CA ASP A 650 13.28 -29.76 -30.10
C ASP A 650 14.55 -30.33 -30.74
N ILE A 651 14.89 -31.58 -30.40
CA ILE A 651 16.11 -32.26 -30.86
C ILE A 651 15.81 -33.39 -31.86
N GLY A 652 14.59 -33.43 -32.42
CA GLY A 652 14.12 -34.49 -33.32
C GLY A 652 13.16 -35.44 -32.61
N PRO A 653 13.60 -36.63 -32.13
CA PRO A 653 12.72 -37.61 -31.48
C PRO A 653 12.15 -37.15 -30.13
N PHE A 654 12.75 -36.13 -29.52
CA PHE A 654 12.29 -35.52 -28.28
C PHE A 654 12.07 -34.02 -28.45
N ARG A 655 11.00 -33.50 -27.84
CA ARG A 655 10.83 -32.07 -27.55
C ARG A 655 10.58 -31.88 -26.06
N MET A 656 11.20 -30.86 -25.48
CA MET A 656 11.08 -30.47 -24.07
C MET A 656 10.63 -29.01 -23.97
N LYS A 657 9.61 -28.74 -23.16
CA LYS A 657 9.19 -27.39 -22.76
C LYS A 657 9.24 -27.28 -21.24
N GLY A 658 9.85 -26.24 -20.66
CA GLY A 658 10.02 -26.13 -19.20
C GLY A 658 9.93 -24.70 -18.67
N CYS A 659 9.17 -24.51 -17.59
CA CYS A 659 8.81 -23.21 -17.01
C CYS A 659 8.52 -23.25 -15.48
N ILE A 660 9.51 -22.96 -14.66
CA ILE A 660 9.46 -22.45 -13.27
C ILE A 660 8.71 -21.10 -13.17
N ARG A 661 8.26 -20.70 -11.98
CA ARG A 661 7.81 -19.32 -11.69
C ARG A 661 8.28 -18.93 -10.29
N PRO A 662 8.45 -17.64 -9.97
CA PRO A 662 8.54 -17.25 -8.57
C PRO A 662 7.12 -17.31 -8.00
N PHE A 663 6.98 -17.41 -6.70
CA PHE A 663 5.69 -17.02 -6.12
C PHE A 663 5.87 -16.34 -4.79
N GLU A 664 4.92 -15.44 -4.55
CA GLU A 664 4.69 -14.74 -3.30
C GLU A 664 3.17 -14.59 -3.23
N ASN A 665 2.54 -15.26 -2.27
CA ASN A 665 1.08 -15.20 -2.02
C ASN A 665 0.19 -15.64 -3.22
N ASN A 666 0.54 -16.72 -3.92
CA ASN A 666 -0.31 -17.29 -4.97
C ASN A 666 -1.58 -17.95 -4.36
N PRO A 667 -2.82 -17.53 -4.71
CA PRO A 667 -4.06 -18.06 -4.12
C PRO A 667 -4.32 -19.55 -4.33
N CYS A 668 -3.67 -20.15 -5.34
CA CYS A 668 -3.76 -21.58 -5.67
C CYS A 668 -2.75 -22.45 -4.91
N LEU A 669 -1.85 -21.86 -4.11
CA LEU A 669 -0.74 -22.53 -3.40
C LEU A 669 -0.82 -22.29 -1.88
N PRO A 670 -0.01 -22.99 -1.06
CA PRO A 670 0.18 -22.61 0.34
C PRO A 670 0.73 -21.19 0.47
N GLN A 671 0.36 -20.50 1.55
CA GLN A 671 0.92 -19.18 1.86
C GLN A 671 2.43 -19.27 2.06
N GLY A 672 3.16 -18.36 1.42
CA GLY A 672 4.62 -18.30 1.51
C GLY A 672 5.26 -17.77 0.24
N LYS A 673 6.58 -17.99 0.15
CA LYS A 673 7.41 -17.63 -1.01
C LYS A 673 8.18 -18.84 -1.52
N GLY A 674 8.43 -18.91 -2.82
CA GLY A 674 9.13 -20.06 -3.39
C GLY A 674 9.25 -20.06 -4.91
N TYR A 675 9.45 -21.26 -5.44
CA TYR A 675 9.56 -21.56 -6.87
C TYR A 675 8.57 -22.66 -7.26
N GLU A 676 7.66 -22.32 -8.17
CA GLU A 676 6.89 -23.27 -8.99
C GLU A 676 7.81 -23.80 -10.10
N ALA A 677 7.61 -25.02 -10.61
CA ALA A 677 8.36 -25.71 -11.66
C ALA A 677 7.39 -26.44 -12.58
N SER A 678 7.52 -26.36 -13.91
CA SER A 678 6.87 -27.31 -14.81
C SER A 678 7.77 -27.73 -15.96
N ILE A 679 7.57 -28.95 -16.46
CA ILE A 679 8.27 -29.51 -17.61
C ILE A 679 7.35 -30.49 -18.37
N ALA A 680 7.36 -30.42 -19.69
CA ALA A 680 6.61 -31.30 -20.59
C ALA A 680 7.57 -31.92 -21.61
N LEU A 681 7.68 -33.25 -21.59
CA LEU A 681 8.44 -34.06 -22.52
C LEU A 681 7.49 -34.71 -23.54
N TYR A 682 7.80 -34.53 -24.83
CA TYR A 682 7.08 -35.13 -25.95
C TYR A 682 8.03 -36.10 -26.65
N ILE A 683 7.65 -37.37 -26.76
CA ILE A 683 8.39 -38.41 -27.47
C ILE A 683 7.69 -38.65 -28.81
N LYS A 684 8.41 -38.45 -29.92
CA LYS A 684 7.87 -38.57 -31.28
C LYS A 684 8.18 -39.94 -31.89
N ASP A 685 7.28 -40.41 -32.75
CA ASP A 685 7.50 -41.49 -33.70
C ASP A 685 8.62 -41.09 -34.68
N PRO A 686 9.71 -41.87 -34.81
CA PRO A 686 10.81 -41.53 -35.72
C PRO A 686 10.38 -41.40 -37.19
N SER A 687 9.39 -42.18 -37.61
CA SER A 687 8.91 -42.29 -38.99
C SER A 687 7.78 -41.32 -39.33
N THR A 688 6.85 -41.07 -38.40
CA THR A 688 5.67 -40.20 -38.64
C THR A 688 5.77 -38.83 -37.99
N GLN A 689 6.78 -38.59 -37.13
CA GLN A 689 7.00 -37.35 -36.36
C GLN A 689 5.83 -36.94 -35.44
N LYS A 690 4.85 -37.83 -35.23
CA LYS A 690 3.72 -37.64 -34.31
C LYS A 690 4.13 -38.01 -32.89
N THR A 691 3.61 -37.29 -31.89
CA THR A 691 3.80 -37.63 -30.47
C THR A 691 3.19 -39.01 -30.16
N MET A 692 4.02 -39.96 -29.75
CA MET A 692 3.59 -41.29 -29.27
C MET A 692 3.33 -41.30 -27.77
N ALA A 693 4.13 -40.54 -27.02
CA ALA A 693 4.00 -40.41 -25.57
C ALA A 693 4.24 -38.97 -25.14
N LYS A 694 3.53 -38.53 -24.11
CA LYS A 694 3.70 -37.24 -23.47
C LYS A 694 3.83 -37.45 -21.97
N ILE A 695 4.77 -36.76 -21.32
CA ILE A 695 4.91 -36.71 -19.87
C ILE A 695 4.93 -35.24 -19.46
N ASP A 696 3.98 -34.83 -18.64
CA ASP A 696 3.96 -33.55 -17.94
C ASP A 696 4.38 -33.77 -16.48
N ALA A 697 5.23 -32.91 -15.95
CA ALA A 697 5.54 -32.86 -14.53
C ALA A 697 5.55 -31.42 -14.03
N MET A 698 5.13 -31.23 -12.78
CA MET A 698 5.15 -29.97 -12.06
C MET A 698 5.73 -30.20 -10.66
N GLY A 699 6.48 -29.25 -10.14
CA GLY A 699 6.96 -29.29 -8.75
C GLY A 699 6.93 -27.90 -8.14
N ILE A 700 6.65 -27.79 -6.85
CA ILE A 700 6.56 -26.51 -6.16
C ILE A 700 7.35 -26.62 -4.87
N PHE A 701 8.29 -25.69 -4.66
CA PHE A 701 9.24 -25.70 -3.56
C PHE A 701 9.19 -24.33 -2.89
N GLY A 702 8.82 -24.27 -1.61
CA GLY A 702 8.60 -23.00 -0.92
C GLY A 702 8.91 -23.06 0.57
N ASN A 703 8.76 -21.90 1.21
CA ASN A 703 8.82 -21.77 2.66
C ASN A 703 7.60 -20.98 3.16
N ASN A 704 6.95 -21.50 4.21
CA ASN A 704 5.94 -20.79 4.98
C ASN A 704 6.63 -19.86 5.99
N PRO A 705 6.57 -18.52 5.81
CA PRO A 705 7.33 -17.57 6.63
C PRO A 705 6.90 -17.55 8.11
N ALA A 706 5.74 -18.10 8.45
CA ALA A 706 5.27 -18.19 9.84
C ALA A 706 6.02 -19.25 10.69
N GLU A 707 6.73 -20.19 10.05
CA GLU A 707 7.35 -21.36 10.70
C GLU A 707 8.89 -21.38 10.51
N GLY A 708 9.48 -20.25 10.12
CA GLY A 708 10.94 -20.07 10.04
C GLY A 708 11.61 -21.03 9.05
N ASP A 709 12.58 -21.81 9.53
CA ASP A 709 13.25 -22.85 8.72
C ASP A 709 12.54 -24.20 8.71
N GLU A 710 11.62 -24.47 9.65
CA GLU A 710 10.76 -25.66 9.60
C GLU A 710 9.63 -25.52 8.58
N GLY A 711 9.29 -24.28 8.20
CA GLY A 711 8.24 -23.95 7.21
C GLY A 711 8.47 -24.45 5.79
N ARG A 712 9.60 -25.10 5.51
CA ARG A 712 9.98 -25.58 4.18
C ARG A 712 9.03 -26.68 3.72
N PHE A 713 8.45 -26.51 2.54
CA PHE A 713 7.46 -27.42 1.96
C PHE A 713 7.75 -27.68 0.48
N TRP A 714 7.33 -28.85 -0.02
CA TRP A 714 7.31 -29.09 -1.46
C TRP A 714 6.24 -30.11 -1.88
N PHE A 715 5.83 -30.04 -3.15
CA PHE A 715 5.21 -31.17 -3.83
C PHE A 715 5.76 -31.32 -5.25
N VAL A 716 5.71 -32.53 -5.79
CA VAL A 716 5.96 -32.86 -7.19
C VAL A 716 4.82 -33.73 -7.66
N ASP A 717 4.29 -33.44 -8.84
CA ASP A 717 3.09 -34.03 -9.44
C ASP A 717 3.39 -34.29 -10.93
N ALA A 718 3.01 -35.44 -11.46
CA ALA A 718 3.32 -35.83 -12.83
C ALA A 718 2.20 -36.67 -13.44
N MET A 719 2.04 -36.56 -14.75
CA MET A 719 1.17 -37.42 -15.55
C MET A 719 1.81 -37.75 -16.90
N GLY A 720 1.52 -38.91 -17.44
CA GLY A 720 1.94 -39.28 -18.78
C GLY A 720 1.04 -40.34 -19.42
N THR A 721 0.93 -40.24 -20.74
CA THR A 721 0.24 -41.21 -21.59
C THR A 721 1.23 -41.79 -22.60
N PHE A 722 1.11 -43.08 -22.89
CA PHE A 722 2.06 -43.85 -23.69
C PHE A 722 1.37 -45.06 -24.35
N PRO A 723 1.98 -45.69 -25.39
CA PRO A 723 1.45 -46.90 -25.99
C PRO A 723 1.32 -48.04 -24.98
N ALA A 724 0.29 -48.88 -25.14
CA ALA A 724 -0.04 -49.94 -24.18
C ALA A 724 1.12 -50.91 -23.89
N VAL A 725 1.56 -50.96 -22.64
CA VAL A 725 2.60 -51.85 -22.11
C VAL A 725 1.93 -53.03 -21.37
N PRO A 726 2.10 -54.29 -21.83
CA PRO A 726 1.51 -55.44 -21.16
C PRO A 726 2.00 -55.61 -19.71
N LEU A 727 1.04 -55.78 -18.79
CA LEU A 727 1.32 -56.10 -17.37
C LEU A 727 1.31 -57.61 -17.10
N GLY A 728 0.74 -58.40 -18.01
CA GLY A 728 0.59 -59.85 -17.88
C GLY A 728 -0.87 -60.29 -18.13
N GLY A 729 -1.04 -61.45 -18.74
CA GLY A 729 -2.36 -61.91 -19.18
C GLY A 729 -2.98 -60.93 -20.18
N PRO A 730 -4.30 -60.64 -20.10
CA PRO A 730 -4.96 -59.74 -21.03
C PRO A 730 -4.72 -58.25 -20.74
N LEU A 731 -4.13 -57.87 -19.59
CA LEU A 731 -4.04 -56.49 -19.12
C LEU A 731 -2.78 -55.76 -19.62
N SER A 732 -2.96 -54.49 -19.99
CA SER A 732 -1.90 -53.54 -20.33
C SER A 732 -2.09 -52.22 -19.57
N MET A 733 -0.99 -51.48 -19.38
CA MET A 733 -0.95 -50.12 -18.85
C MET A 733 -0.57 -49.14 -19.97
N ASN A 734 -1.30 -48.04 -20.11
CA ASN A 734 -1.13 -47.04 -21.18
C ASN A 734 -1.01 -45.60 -20.66
N ALA A 735 -1.08 -45.41 -19.35
CA ALA A 735 -0.90 -44.12 -18.70
C ALA A 735 -0.50 -44.30 -17.22
N LEU A 736 0.15 -43.28 -16.68
CA LEU A 736 0.54 -43.18 -15.28
C LEU A 736 0.40 -41.72 -14.82
N GLY A 737 -0.04 -41.49 -13.59
CA GLY A 737 -0.03 -40.18 -12.96
C GLY A 737 0.12 -40.29 -11.45
N GLY A 738 0.48 -39.19 -10.78
CA GLY A 738 0.70 -39.19 -9.35
C GLY A 738 1.74 -38.17 -8.89
N GLY A 739 1.88 -38.04 -7.57
CA GLY A 739 2.77 -37.07 -6.96
C GLY A 739 3.23 -37.45 -5.56
N ALA A 740 4.27 -36.75 -5.10
CA ALA A 740 4.83 -36.83 -3.76
C ALA A 740 4.84 -35.43 -3.11
N TYR A 741 4.67 -35.34 -1.80
CA TYR A 741 4.58 -34.05 -1.10
C TYR A 741 5.08 -34.11 0.35
N HIS A 742 5.61 -32.99 0.84
CA HIS A 742 6.29 -32.84 2.13
C HIS A 742 5.83 -31.57 2.85
N HIS A 743 5.48 -31.70 4.15
CA HIS A 743 4.81 -30.67 4.95
C HIS A 743 3.57 -30.07 4.27
N MET A 744 2.83 -30.88 3.52
CA MET A 744 1.65 -30.48 2.76
C MET A 744 0.55 -31.54 2.84
N VAL A 745 -0.67 -31.16 2.49
CA VAL A 745 -1.82 -32.06 2.30
C VAL A 745 -2.69 -31.54 1.14
N PRO A 746 -3.20 -32.39 0.24
CA PRO A 746 -4.17 -31.97 -0.78
C PRO A 746 -5.50 -31.56 -0.15
N THR A 747 -6.34 -30.82 -0.88
CA THR A 747 -7.63 -30.31 -0.36
C THR A 747 -8.77 -30.43 -1.38
N LYS A 748 -10.02 -30.23 -0.89
CA LYS A 748 -11.27 -30.20 -1.69
C LYS A 748 -11.28 -29.14 -2.78
N ASP A 749 -10.52 -28.06 -2.60
CA ASP A 749 -10.43 -26.96 -3.55
C ASP A 749 -9.68 -27.41 -4.81
N ARG A 750 -10.15 -26.97 -5.99
CA ARG A 750 -9.41 -27.17 -7.23
C ARG A 750 -8.38 -26.06 -7.48
N CYS A 751 -7.26 -26.46 -8.06
CA CYS A 751 -6.15 -25.60 -8.46
C CYS A 751 -5.81 -25.95 -9.91
N ASP A 752 -6.28 -25.14 -10.88
CA ASP A 752 -5.99 -25.37 -12.30
C ASP A 752 -4.51 -25.10 -12.69
N ALA A 753 -3.71 -24.57 -11.77
CA ALA A 753 -2.25 -24.57 -11.91
C ALA A 753 -1.62 -25.95 -11.69
N SER A 754 -2.27 -26.84 -10.91
CA SER A 754 -1.79 -28.18 -10.61
C SER A 754 -2.18 -29.20 -11.67
N LEU A 755 -1.30 -30.15 -11.99
CA LEU A 755 -1.54 -31.19 -13.00
C LEU A 755 -2.67 -32.13 -12.58
N SER A 756 -2.60 -32.64 -11.35
CA SER A 756 -3.66 -33.32 -10.61
C SER A 756 -4.95 -32.51 -10.41
N LYS A 757 -4.91 -31.19 -10.65
CA LYS A 757 -5.92 -30.19 -10.28
C LYS A 757 -6.23 -30.09 -8.78
N LEU A 758 -5.48 -30.79 -7.93
CA LEU A 758 -5.57 -30.66 -6.48
C LEU A 758 -4.91 -29.36 -6.02
N LYS A 759 -5.61 -28.57 -5.22
CA LYS A 759 -4.95 -27.57 -4.37
C LYS A 759 -4.27 -28.29 -3.21
N TYR A 760 -3.11 -27.80 -2.79
CA TYR A 760 -2.43 -28.29 -1.60
C TYR A 760 -2.28 -27.14 -0.58
N VAL A 761 -2.34 -27.48 0.70
CA VAL A 761 -2.07 -26.54 1.82
C VAL A 761 -0.93 -27.07 2.70
N TYR A 762 -0.27 -26.17 3.41
CA TYR A 762 0.82 -26.50 4.34
C TYR A 762 0.29 -27.26 5.57
N ASN A 763 0.98 -28.33 5.94
CA ASN A 763 0.71 -29.12 7.14
C ASN A 763 2.00 -29.79 7.65
N LYS A 764 2.62 -29.20 8.69
CA LYS A 764 3.89 -29.67 9.27
C LYS A 764 3.86 -31.04 9.95
N ASN A 765 2.68 -31.65 10.11
CA ASN A 765 2.56 -32.99 10.69
C ASN A 765 2.85 -34.10 9.66
N ILE A 766 2.93 -33.78 8.36
CA ILE A 766 3.15 -34.74 7.27
C ILE A 766 4.61 -34.71 6.82
N ALA A 767 5.38 -35.78 7.08
CA ALA A 767 6.74 -35.91 6.57
C ALA A 767 6.73 -36.19 5.06
N LEU A 768 5.87 -37.10 4.60
CA LEU A 768 5.77 -37.48 3.20
C LEU A 768 4.37 -38.02 2.89
N GLY A 769 3.73 -37.52 1.85
CA GLY A 769 2.64 -38.20 1.17
C GLY A 769 3.06 -38.63 -0.24
N PHE A 770 2.48 -39.72 -0.73
CA PHE A 770 2.67 -40.22 -2.09
C PHE A 770 1.37 -40.80 -2.63
N LYS A 771 0.97 -40.39 -3.83
CA LYS A 771 -0.25 -40.82 -4.53
C LYS A 771 0.15 -41.24 -5.94
N ALA A 772 -0.30 -42.40 -6.40
CA ALA A 772 -0.05 -42.91 -7.76
C ALA A 772 -1.31 -43.52 -8.36
N VAL A 773 -1.48 -43.38 -9.67
CA VAL A 773 -2.61 -43.88 -10.47
C VAL A 773 -2.08 -44.40 -11.80
N VAL A 774 -2.54 -45.59 -12.21
CA VAL A 774 -2.24 -46.19 -13.52
C VAL A 774 -3.51 -46.34 -14.34
N GLY A 775 -3.42 -46.02 -15.62
CA GLY A 775 -4.44 -46.34 -16.62
C GLY A 775 -4.30 -47.78 -17.08
N LEU A 776 -5.42 -48.52 -17.11
CA LEU A 776 -5.47 -49.94 -17.43
C LEU A 776 -6.43 -50.18 -18.60
N GLU A 777 -6.02 -51.01 -19.57
CA GLU A 777 -6.89 -51.50 -20.63
C GLU A 777 -6.61 -52.96 -21.02
N THR A 778 -7.55 -53.61 -21.70
CA THR A 778 -7.33 -54.94 -22.29
C THR A 778 -6.63 -54.87 -23.65
N SER A 779 -5.62 -55.72 -23.79
CA SER A 779 -4.73 -55.77 -24.95
C SER A 779 -5.48 -56.05 -26.26
N GLY A 780 -5.28 -55.20 -27.27
CA GLY A 780 -5.83 -55.35 -28.62
C GLY A 780 -7.29 -54.92 -28.79
N LYS A 781 -8.23 -55.51 -28.04
CA LYS A 781 -9.65 -55.12 -28.06
C LYS A 781 -10.01 -54.45 -26.74
N LYS A 782 -10.53 -53.21 -26.82
CA LYS A 782 -11.04 -52.40 -25.70
C LYS A 782 -12.31 -53.03 -25.11
N PHE A 783 -12.13 -54.03 -24.26
CA PHE A 783 -13.18 -54.79 -23.58
C PHE A 783 -13.28 -54.40 -22.10
N LEU A 784 -12.15 -54.11 -21.46
CA LEU A 784 -12.08 -53.43 -20.16
C LEU A 784 -11.17 -52.20 -20.29
N GLU A 785 -11.62 -51.09 -19.74
CA GLU A 785 -10.84 -49.85 -19.53
C GLU A 785 -11.05 -49.37 -18.10
N GLY A 786 -10.03 -48.80 -17.47
CA GLY A 786 -10.13 -48.37 -16.08
C GLY A 786 -8.88 -47.69 -15.54
N THR A 787 -8.91 -47.43 -14.24
CA THR A 787 -7.80 -46.88 -13.46
C THR A 787 -7.66 -47.61 -12.13
N ALA A 788 -6.43 -47.83 -11.70
CA ALA A 788 -6.11 -48.30 -10.35
C ALA A 788 -5.15 -47.30 -9.69
N GLY A 789 -5.34 -47.05 -8.40
CA GLY A 789 -4.60 -46.04 -7.65
C GLY A 789 -4.26 -46.49 -6.23
N PHE A 790 -3.21 -45.86 -5.72
CA PHE A 790 -2.58 -46.12 -4.44
C PHE A 790 -2.21 -44.79 -3.78
N GLU A 791 -2.36 -44.72 -2.46
CA GLU A 791 -1.96 -43.57 -1.66
C GLU A 791 -1.35 -44.02 -0.34
N ILE A 792 -0.32 -43.30 0.12
CA ILE A 792 0.27 -43.47 1.45
C ILE A 792 0.61 -42.10 2.04
N VAL A 793 0.31 -41.93 3.32
CA VAL A 793 0.59 -40.70 4.09
C VAL A 793 1.39 -41.05 5.34
N ILE A 794 2.50 -40.34 5.54
CA ILE A 794 3.50 -40.59 6.59
C ILE A 794 3.67 -39.31 7.43
N ASN A 795 3.56 -39.44 8.76
CA ASN A 795 3.70 -38.33 9.70
C ASN A 795 5.15 -37.91 9.95
N ARG A 796 5.34 -36.77 10.63
CA ARG A 796 6.65 -36.20 11.03
C ARG A 796 7.55 -37.16 11.84
N ASN A 797 6.98 -38.19 12.47
CA ASN A 797 7.72 -39.23 13.20
C ASN A 797 8.00 -40.49 12.35
N PHE A 798 7.84 -40.41 11.02
CA PHE A 798 7.96 -41.52 10.06
C PHE A 798 6.97 -42.70 10.25
N GLY A 799 5.92 -42.51 11.06
CA GLY A 799 4.81 -43.46 11.14
C GLY A 799 3.85 -43.30 9.97
N VAL A 800 3.28 -44.40 9.48
CA VAL A 800 2.23 -44.37 8.45
C VAL A 800 0.90 -43.97 9.10
N ASN A 801 0.26 -42.90 8.65
CA ASN A 801 -1.08 -42.52 9.10
C ASN A 801 -2.16 -43.28 8.34
N SER A 802 -2.04 -43.36 7.00
CA SER A 802 -3.02 -44.08 6.18
C SER A 802 -2.45 -44.66 4.90
N ILE A 803 -3.05 -45.74 4.43
CA ILE A 803 -2.85 -46.34 3.10
C ILE A 803 -4.22 -46.47 2.41
N GLY A 804 -4.32 -45.94 1.18
CA GLY A 804 -5.49 -46.04 0.33
C GLY A 804 -5.23 -46.90 -0.91
N PHE A 805 -6.22 -47.69 -1.32
CA PHE A 805 -6.28 -48.34 -2.63
C PHE A 805 -7.62 -48.02 -3.26
N PHE A 806 -7.62 -47.57 -4.52
CA PHE A 806 -8.84 -47.09 -5.18
C PHE A 806 -8.83 -47.42 -6.67
N GLY A 807 -10.00 -47.57 -7.27
CA GLY A 807 -10.06 -47.86 -8.71
C GLY A 807 -11.46 -47.89 -9.29
N GLU A 808 -11.49 -47.81 -10.61
CA GLU A 808 -12.70 -47.94 -11.42
C GLU A 808 -12.37 -48.78 -12.66
N ALA A 809 -13.29 -49.67 -13.05
CA ALA A 809 -13.21 -50.40 -14.31
C ALA A 809 -14.57 -50.42 -15.01
N THR A 810 -14.57 -50.16 -16.31
CA THR A 810 -15.73 -50.29 -17.20
C THR A 810 -15.49 -51.42 -18.18
N VAL A 811 -16.43 -52.36 -18.25
CA VAL A 811 -16.42 -53.52 -19.15
C VAL A 811 -17.47 -53.31 -20.26
N ALA A 812 -17.04 -53.36 -21.51
CA ALA A 812 -17.88 -53.20 -22.69
C ALA A 812 -18.71 -54.47 -22.94
N SER A 813 -20.05 -54.36 -22.87
CA SER A 813 -20.94 -55.52 -22.78
C SER A 813 -21.31 -56.12 -24.15
N SER A 814 -20.36 -56.74 -24.84
CA SER A 814 -20.59 -57.42 -26.13
C SER A 814 -21.29 -58.80 -25.98
N PHE A 815 -22.36 -58.87 -25.19
CA PHE A 815 -23.13 -60.10 -24.96
C PHE A 815 -24.08 -60.41 -26.14
N PRO A 816 -24.12 -61.66 -26.65
CA PRO A 816 -24.93 -62.04 -27.81
C PRO A 816 -26.42 -62.29 -27.48
N PHE A 817 -27.06 -61.40 -26.71
CA PHE A 817 -28.48 -61.50 -26.30
C PHE A 817 -29.46 -61.70 -27.46
N ALA A 818 -29.12 -61.21 -28.66
CA ALA A 818 -29.94 -61.35 -29.87
C ALA A 818 -30.25 -62.80 -30.28
N LYS A 819 -29.51 -63.81 -29.77
CA LYS A 819 -29.83 -65.23 -30.00
C LYS A 819 -30.91 -65.82 -29.08
N ILE A 820 -31.29 -65.13 -28.00
CA ILE A 820 -32.09 -65.74 -26.91
C ILE A 820 -33.57 -65.33 -26.99
N THR A 821 -33.91 -64.16 -27.53
CA THR A 821 -35.27 -63.58 -27.41
C THR A 821 -36.04 -63.44 -28.72
N GLY A 822 -35.45 -63.73 -29.88
CA GLY A 822 -36.11 -63.64 -31.20
C GLY A 822 -36.41 -62.21 -31.70
N ILE A 823 -36.33 -61.19 -30.86
CA ILE A 823 -36.62 -59.78 -31.19
C ILE A 823 -35.40 -59.14 -31.88
N ALA A 824 -35.11 -59.58 -33.11
CA ALA A 824 -33.94 -59.10 -33.86
C ALA A 824 -34.02 -57.60 -34.20
N ASN A 825 -35.18 -57.16 -34.70
CA ASN A 825 -35.31 -55.88 -35.42
C ASN A 825 -35.14 -54.64 -34.52
N GLU A 826 -35.69 -54.63 -33.29
CA GLU A 826 -35.47 -53.52 -32.35
C GLU A 826 -34.03 -53.46 -31.83
N ILE A 827 -33.39 -54.63 -31.67
CA ILE A 827 -32.01 -54.71 -31.19
C ILE A 827 -31.05 -54.19 -32.26
N GLU A 828 -31.30 -54.46 -33.55
CA GLU A 828 -30.46 -54.00 -34.66
C GLU A 828 -30.37 -52.47 -34.77
N ALA A 829 -31.51 -51.78 -34.67
CA ALA A 829 -31.56 -50.31 -34.66
C ALA A 829 -30.77 -49.73 -33.46
N LYS A 830 -30.90 -50.35 -32.28
CA LYS A 830 -30.13 -49.96 -31.08
C LYS A 830 -28.64 -50.28 -31.19
N LYS A 831 -28.22 -51.39 -31.82
CA LYS A 831 -26.79 -51.72 -32.04
C LYS A 831 -26.04 -50.57 -32.72
N LYS A 832 -26.65 -49.92 -33.72
CA LYS A 832 -26.01 -48.79 -34.43
C LYS A 832 -25.79 -47.59 -33.51
N MET A 833 -26.83 -47.15 -32.79
CA MET A 833 -26.70 -46.08 -31.78
C MET A 833 -25.70 -46.41 -30.65
N ILE A 834 -25.63 -47.68 -30.21
CA ILE A 834 -24.67 -48.12 -29.19
C ILE A 834 -23.24 -48.07 -29.76
N SER A 835 -23.02 -48.60 -30.96
CA SER A 835 -21.71 -48.57 -31.65
C SER A 835 -21.20 -47.15 -31.89
N ASP A 836 -22.09 -46.21 -32.23
CA ASP A 836 -21.70 -44.80 -32.43
C ASP A 836 -21.49 -44.05 -31.10
N LYS A 837 -22.20 -44.41 -30.01
CA LYS A 837 -21.92 -43.87 -28.66
C LYS A 837 -20.61 -44.41 -28.07
N LEU A 838 -20.26 -45.67 -28.31
CA LEU A 838 -19.02 -46.30 -27.83
C LEU A 838 -17.75 -45.67 -28.43
N LYS A 839 -17.85 -44.92 -29.54
CA LYS A 839 -16.73 -44.13 -30.10
C LYS A 839 -16.39 -42.90 -29.27
N ASN A 840 -17.32 -42.43 -28.43
CA ASN A 840 -17.20 -41.24 -27.61
C ASN A 840 -16.94 -41.57 -26.12
N ILE A 841 -16.29 -42.70 -25.84
CA ILE A 841 -15.78 -42.98 -24.48
C ILE A 841 -14.78 -41.88 -24.09
N VAL A 842 -14.88 -41.43 -22.85
CA VAL A 842 -14.05 -40.35 -22.31
C VAL A 842 -12.56 -40.71 -22.45
N PRO A 843 -11.71 -39.83 -23.04
CA PRO A 843 -10.28 -40.10 -23.15
C PRO A 843 -9.68 -40.42 -21.78
N LEU A 844 -8.87 -41.48 -21.68
CA LEU A 844 -8.40 -42.00 -20.41
C LEU A 844 -7.60 -40.98 -19.57
N SER A 845 -6.97 -39.99 -20.22
CA SER A 845 -6.38 -38.81 -19.56
C SER A 845 -7.38 -38.04 -18.70
N ASN A 846 -8.63 -37.92 -19.13
CA ASN A 846 -9.68 -37.23 -18.39
C ASN A 846 -10.22 -38.09 -17.23
N ALA A 847 -10.22 -39.42 -17.37
CA ALA A 847 -10.54 -40.34 -16.28
C ALA A 847 -9.43 -40.37 -15.21
N ILE A 848 -8.16 -40.35 -15.62
CA ILE A 848 -7.03 -40.18 -14.69
C ILE A 848 -7.12 -38.83 -14.00
N ASN A 849 -7.36 -37.74 -14.74
CA ASN A 849 -7.57 -36.42 -14.12
C ASN A 849 -8.77 -36.41 -13.15
N SER A 850 -9.88 -37.09 -13.44
CA SER A 850 -11.00 -37.18 -12.50
C SER A 850 -10.65 -37.99 -11.25
N VAL A 851 -9.84 -39.05 -11.37
CA VAL A 851 -9.43 -39.91 -10.25
C VAL A 851 -8.31 -39.30 -9.39
N VAL A 852 -7.37 -38.57 -9.98
CA VAL A 852 -6.34 -37.84 -9.22
C VAL A 852 -6.93 -36.58 -8.56
N SER A 853 -7.87 -35.87 -9.21
CA SER A 853 -8.45 -34.60 -8.72
C SER A 853 -9.57 -34.69 -7.67
N GLN A 854 -9.84 -35.88 -7.12
CA GLN A 854 -10.98 -36.15 -6.22
C GLN A 854 -10.55 -36.39 -4.76
N ASP A 855 -9.58 -35.62 -4.29
CA ASP A 855 -9.21 -35.66 -2.88
C ASP A 855 -10.13 -34.77 -2.03
N THR A 856 -10.77 -35.35 -1.00
CA THR A 856 -11.63 -34.60 -0.08
C THR A 856 -10.95 -34.17 1.24
N LEU A 857 -9.61 -34.15 1.31
CA LEU A 857 -8.81 -33.77 2.49
C LEU A 857 -8.81 -32.27 2.87
N ALA A 858 -10.00 -31.63 2.97
CA ALA A 858 -10.13 -30.38 3.71
C ALA A 858 -11.47 -30.23 4.44
N ARG A 859 -11.43 -30.40 5.76
CA ARG A 859 -11.42 -29.30 6.73
C ARG A 859 -10.76 -29.81 8.02
N GLU A 860 -10.77 -29.00 9.08
CA GLU A 860 -10.14 -29.31 10.37
C GLU A 860 -10.52 -30.71 10.89
N ILE A 861 -9.54 -31.62 10.99
CA ILE A 861 -9.78 -32.98 11.46
C ILE A 861 -9.96 -32.96 12.98
N SER A 862 -11.21 -32.77 13.42
CA SER A 862 -11.65 -33.34 14.68
C SER A 862 -11.70 -34.87 14.54
N GLN A 863 -11.51 -35.59 15.64
CA GLN A 863 -11.45 -37.06 15.68
C GLN A 863 -12.72 -37.76 15.15
N ASN A 864 -13.82 -37.04 14.95
CA ASN A 864 -15.11 -37.59 14.54
C ASN A 864 -15.34 -37.62 13.01
N ASP A 865 -14.56 -36.92 12.19
CA ASP A 865 -14.86 -36.77 10.74
C ASP A 865 -14.11 -37.79 9.85
N LEU A 866 -13.35 -38.72 10.43
CA LEU A 866 -12.50 -39.67 9.69
C LEU A 866 -13.30 -40.81 9.04
N THR A 867 -14.42 -41.22 9.64
CA THR A 867 -15.39 -42.12 8.99
C THR A 867 -16.15 -41.41 7.85
N ASN A 868 -16.18 -40.08 7.81
CA ASN A 868 -16.64 -39.30 6.64
C ASN A 868 -15.51 -39.09 5.60
N LYS A 869 -14.24 -38.91 5.99
CA LYS A 869 -13.07 -39.00 5.07
C LYS A 869 -13.14 -40.32 4.29
N ALA A 870 -13.29 -41.43 5.00
CA ALA A 870 -13.40 -42.76 4.40
C ALA A 870 -14.54 -42.88 3.38
N LYS A 871 -15.71 -42.27 3.65
CA LYS A 871 -16.86 -42.25 2.71
C LYS A 871 -16.71 -41.22 1.58
N THR A 872 -16.04 -40.09 1.81
CA THR A 872 -16.00 -38.96 0.85
C THR A 872 -14.89 -39.06 -0.19
N ILE A 873 -13.80 -39.77 0.10
CA ILE A 873 -12.78 -40.16 -0.90
C ILE A 873 -13.44 -40.92 -2.07
N TYR A 874 -14.58 -41.60 -1.82
CA TYR A 874 -15.31 -42.39 -2.82
C TYR A 874 -16.63 -41.74 -3.28
N ALA A 875 -17.38 -41.08 -2.39
CA ALA A 875 -18.67 -40.46 -2.72
C ALA A 875 -18.60 -39.25 -3.68
N ALA A 876 -17.41 -38.66 -3.91
CA ALA A 876 -17.24 -37.53 -4.83
C ALA A 876 -17.58 -37.88 -6.30
N ASN A 877 -17.57 -39.17 -6.66
CA ASN A 877 -17.58 -39.64 -8.04
C ASN A 877 -19.00 -39.83 -8.64
N VAL A 878 -19.95 -38.98 -8.24
CA VAL A 878 -21.26 -38.76 -8.89
C VAL A 878 -21.42 -37.27 -9.20
N SER A 879 -20.50 -36.73 -10.01
CA SER A 879 -20.71 -35.40 -10.60
C SER A 879 -21.93 -35.45 -11.52
N ALA A 880 -22.88 -34.54 -11.32
CA ALA A 880 -24.21 -34.58 -11.97
C ALA A 880 -24.19 -34.33 -13.51
N THR A 881 -23.01 -34.25 -14.12
CA THR A 881 -22.75 -34.13 -15.56
C THR A 881 -22.68 -35.48 -16.28
N GLU A 882 -22.43 -36.61 -15.61
CA GLU A 882 -22.47 -37.95 -16.22
C GLU A 882 -23.90 -38.50 -16.44
N LYS A 883 -24.86 -37.63 -16.80
CA LYS A 883 -26.27 -38.01 -17.09
C LYS A 883 -26.44 -38.89 -18.33
N ASN A 884 -25.38 -39.13 -19.10
CA ASN A 884 -25.36 -40.06 -20.22
C ASN A 884 -24.80 -41.41 -19.76
N ALA A 885 -25.67 -42.31 -19.27
CA ALA A 885 -25.29 -43.68 -18.97
C ALA A 885 -24.62 -44.35 -20.19
N LEU A 886 -23.42 -44.90 -19.98
CA LEU A 886 -22.62 -45.61 -20.99
C LEU A 886 -23.36 -46.88 -21.44
N SER A 887 -24.21 -46.71 -22.45
CA SER A 887 -25.20 -47.69 -22.88
C SER A 887 -24.49 -48.89 -23.53
N GLY A 888 -24.57 -50.06 -22.89
CA GLY A 888 -23.82 -51.26 -23.27
C GLY A 888 -22.56 -51.50 -22.43
N THR A 889 -22.59 -51.19 -21.13
CA THR A 889 -21.46 -51.42 -20.21
C THR A 889 -21.87 -51.95 -18.83
N ILE A 890 -20.89 -52.51 -18.13
CA ILE A 890 -20.87 -52.73 -16.68
C ILE A 890 -19.74 -51.88 -16.11
N ARG A 891 -20.01 -51.03 -15.13
CA ARG A 891 -19.01 -50.17 -14.47
C ARG A 891 -18.93 -50.53 -12.99
N GLY A 892 -17.73 -50.82 -12.51
CA GLY A 892 -17.45 -51.12 -11.10
C GLY A 892 -16.46 -50.13 -10.51
N LYS A 893 -16.73 -49.67 -9.29
CA LYS A 893 -15.85 -48.82 -8.47
C LYS A 893 -15.46 -49.58 -7.20
N VAL A 894 -14.24 -49.39 -6.72
CA VAL A 894 -13.77 -49.95 -5.46
C VAL A 894 -12.86 -48.96 -4.74
N GLY A 895 -13.00 -48.91 -3.42
CA GLY A 895 -12.20 -48.10 -2.52
C GLY A 895 -11.88 -48.88 -1.24
N ILE A 896 -10.65 -48.76 -0.76
CA ILE A 896 -10.17 -49.34 0.51
C ILE A 896 -9.30 -48.29 1.19
N LEU A 897 -9.52 -48.08 2.48
CA LEU A 897 -8.73 -47.20 3.35
C LEU A 897 -8.34 -47.94 4.63
N PHE A 898 -7.05 -47.98 4.90
CA PHE A 898 -6.48 -48.28 6.20
C PHE A 898 -6.05 -46.95 6.83
N ASP A 899 -6.60 -46.60 8.00
CA ASP A 899 -6.23 -45.42 8.78
C ASP A 899 -5.66 -45.89 10.13
N PHE A 900 -4.33 -45.96 10.19
CA PHE A 900 -3.58 -46.49 11.32
C PHE A 900 -3.55 -45.52 12.51
N GLU A 901 -3.67 -44.22 12.24
CA GLU A 901 -3.73 -43.17 13.26
C GLU A 901 -4.98 -43.30 14.14
N ASN A 902 -6.11 -43.73 13.54
CA ASN A 902 -7.39 -43.85 14.24
C ASN A 902 -7.84 -45.32 14.45
N GLY A 903 -7.11 -46.28 13.87
CA GLY A 903 -7.45 -47.71 13.93
C GLY A 903 -8.71 -48.07 13.15
N ILE A 904 -8.91 -47.44 11.98
CA ILE A 904 -10.08 -47.64 11.12
C ILE A 904 -9.69 -48.41 9.85
N PHE A 905 -10.49 -49.42 9.51
CA PHE A 905 -10.53 -50.00 8.17
C PHE A 905 -11.90 -49.70 7.54
N HIS A 906 -11.88 -49.21 6.30
CA HIS A 906 -13.09 -49.06 5.50
C HIS A 906 -12.87 -49.58 4.08
N GLY A 907 -13.86 -50.25 3.52
CA GLY A 907 -13.92 -50.58 2.10
C GLY A 907 -15.32 -50.29 1.56
N ASP A 908 -15.39 -49.73 0.37
CA ASP A 908 -16.64 -49.45 -0.35
C ASP A 908 -16.51 -49.92 -1.80
N ALA A 909 -17.60 -50.41 -2.38
CA ALA A 909 -17.66 -50.79 -3.78
C ALA A 909 -19.05 -50.57 -4.37
N GLU A 910 -19.14 -49.98 -5.56
CA GLU A 910 -20.38 -49.80 -6.32
C GLU A 910 -20.34 -50.54 -7.65
N LEU A 911 -21.49 -51.09 -8.06
CA LEU A 911 -21.69 -51.70 -9.37
C LEU A 911 -22.84 -51.02 -10.12
N PHE A 912 -22.62 -50.66 -11.38
CA PHE A 912 -23.59 -50.03 -12.28
C PHE A 912 -23.74 -50.88 -13.53
N PHE A 913 -24.97 -51.27 -13.88
CA PHE A 913 -25.26 -52.08 -15.07
C PHE A 913 -26.13 -51.25 -16.02
N ASN A 914 -25.71 -51.11 -17.29
CA ASN A 914 -26.61 -50.72 -18.38
C ASN A 914 -26.22 -51.54 -19.63
N VAL A 915 -26.68 -52.78 -19.67
CA VAL A 915 -26.31 -53.77 -20.68
C VAL A 915 -27.33 -53.77 -21.82
N ALA A 916 -26.82 -53.89 -23.06
CA ALA A 916 -27.61 -53.97 -24.30
C ALA A 916 -28.67 -52.85 -24.49
N GLY A 917 -28.39 -51.63 -23.99
CA GLY A 917 -29.29 -50.48 -24.14
C GLY A 917 -30.52 -50.54 -23.23
N GLY A 918 -30.31 -50.92 -21.97
CA GLY A 918 -31.33 -50.97 -20.91
C GLY A 918 -32.11 -52.29 -20.82
N VAL A 919 -31.67 -53.37 -21.48
CA VAL A 919 -32.31 -54.69 -21.37
C VAL A 919 -32.01 -55.36 -20.02
N ILE A 920 -30.80 -55.15 -19.49
CA ILE A 920 -30.48 -55.38 -18.07
C ILE A 920 -29.88 -54.09 -17.55
N LYS A 921 -30.45 -53.55 -16.46
CA LYS A 921 -29.95 -52.34 -15.81
C LYS A 921 -30.08 -52.41 -14.30
N GLY A 922 -29.32 -51.60 -13.57
CA GLY A 922 -29.55 -51.44 -12.13
C GLY A 922 -30.89 -50.77 -11.80
N ILE A 923 -31.45 -51.06 -10.62
CA ILE A 923 -32.68 -50.41 -10.15
C ILE A 923 -32.45 -49.08 -9.41
N GLY A 924 -31.22 -48.82 -8.97
CA GLY A 924 -30.85 -47.62 -8.23
C GLY A 924 -30.64 -46.39 -9.12
N PRO A 925 -30.31 -45.22 -8.51
CA PRO A 925 -29.95 -44.02 -9.23
C PRO A 925 -28.83 -44.27 -10.25
N ASN A 926 -28.91 -43.62 -11.42
CA ASN A 926 -27.93 -43.74 -12.52
C ASN A 926 -27.64 -45.20 -12.95
N ASP A 927 -28.67 -46.07 -12.91
CA ASP A 927 -28.59 -47.52 -13.18
C ASP A 927 -27.60 -48.29 -12.25
N ARG A 928 -27.42 -47.83 -11.00
CA ARG A 928 -26.70 -48.57 -9.95
C ARG A 928 -27.39 -49.91 -9.68
N ALA A 929 -26.65 -50.99 -9.88
CA ALA A 929 -27.07 -52.37 -9.63
C ALA A 929 -26.81 -52.80 -8.17
N GLY A 930 -25.84 -52.21 -7.48
CA GLY A 930 -25.60 -52.49 -6.07
C GLY A 930 -24.47 -51.67 -5.46
N TRP A 931 -24.35 -51.78 -4.14
CA TRP A 931 -23.22 -51.25 -3.36
C TRP A 931 -22.91 -52.21 -2.20
N LEU A 932 -21.65 -52.20 -1.76
CA LEU A 932 -21.13 -52.92 -0.61
C LEU A 932 -20.27 -51.97 0.22
N ALA A 933 -20.47 -51.93 1.53
CA ALA A 933 -19.60 -51.24 2.46
C ALA A 933 -19.19 -52.17 3.61
N ILE A 934 -17.89 -52.18 3.93
CA ILE A 934 -17.30 -52.89 5.06
C ILE A 934 -16.54 -51.88 5.94
N HIS A 935 -16.69 -51.99 7.26
CA HIS A 935 -16.14 -51.00 8.20
C HIS A 935 -15.75 -51.68 9.52
N PHE A 936 -14.59 -51.32 10.06
CA PHE A 936 -14.16 -51.65 11.41
C PHE A 936 -13.50 -50.42 12.05
N GLU A 937 -13.99 -50.02 13.22
CA GLU A 937 -13.37 -49.05 14.14
C GLU A 937 -13.50 -49.60 15.58
N GLN A 938 -12.79 -49.02 16.57
CA GLN A 938 -12.62 -49.62 17.91
C GLN A 938 -13.92 -50.02 18.65
N LYS A 939 -15.07 -49.40 18.34
CA LYS A 939 -16.35 -49.63 19.03
C LYS A 939 -17.50 -50.02 18.10
N LYS A 940 -17.26 -50.15 16.79
CA LYS A 940 -18.29 -50.28 15.77
C LYS A 940 -17.75 -50.99 14.53
N TRP A 941 -18.58 -51.84 13.92
CA TRP A 941 -18.25 -52.48 12.65
C TRP A 941 -19.51 -52.80 11.85
N TYR A 942 -19.39 -52.93 10.54
CA TYR A 942 -20.49 -53.44 9.71
C TYR A 942 -19.99 -54.05 8.40
N LEU A 943 -20.81 -54.95 7.87
CA LEU A 943 -20.82 -55.35 6.47
C LEU A 943 -22.24 -55.13 5.95
N HIS A 944 -22.41 -54.14 5.07
CA HIS A 944 -23.67 -53.84 4.41
C HIS A 944 -23.53 -54.10 2.91
N ILE A 945 -24.51 -54.80 2.33
CA ILE A 945 -24.61 -55.16 0.91
C ILE A 945 -26.02 -54.77 0.49
N GLY A 946 -26.17 -53.53 0.03
CA GLY A 946 -27.49 -52.90 -0.07
C GLY A 946 -28.12 -52.57 1.28
N SER A 947 -29.27 -51.89 1.23
CA SER A 947 -30.16 -51.65 2.38
C SER A 947 -31.63 -51.73 1.94
N PRO A 948 -32.63 -51.75 2.85
CA PRO A 948 -34.03 -51.75 2.46
C PRO A 948 -34.46 -50.55 1.58
N THR A 949 -33.75 -49.42 1.68
CA THR A 949 -34.02 -48.18 0.92
C THR A 949 -33.15 -48.02 -0.32
N SER A 950 -32.03 -48.73 -0.42
CA SER A 950 -31.20 -48.82 -1.62
C SER A 950 -30.61 -50.23 -1.74
N PRO A 951 -31.42 -51.25 -2.10
CA PRO A 951 -30.97 -52.64 -2.18
C PRO A 951 -30.05 -52.87 -3.39
N VAL A 952 -29.38 -54.04 -3.41
CA VAL A 952 -28.72 -54.56 -4.61
C VAL A 952 -29.82 -55.14 -5.51
N GLY A 953 -29.94 -54.69 -6.75
CA GLY A 953 -31.03 -55.12 -7.62
C GLY A 953 -30.88 -54.75 -9.09
N ILE A 954 -31.53 -55.55 -9.92
CA ILE A 954 -31.50 -55.46 -11.38
C ILE A 954 -32.91 -55.49 -11.96
N SER A 955 -33.11 -54.67 -12.98
CA SER A 955 -34.28 -54.65 -13.85
C SER A 955 -33.91 -55.32 -15.16
N MET A 956 -34.57 -56.43 -15.49
CA MET A 956 -34.50 -57.09 -16.80
C MET A 956 -35.79 -56.79 -17.57
N GLY A 957 -35.72 -56.36 -18.83
CA GLY A 957 -36.94 -56.05 -19.57
C GLY A 957 -36.76 -55.79 -21.06
N VAL A 958 -37.85 -55.98 -21.81
CA VAL A 958 -37.94 -55.69 -23.25
C VAL A 958 -39.31 -55.09 -23.54
N GLY A 959 -39.36 -54.00 -24.30
CA GLY A 959 -40.60 -53.25 -24.55
C GLY A 959 -41.23 -52.73 -23.25
N SER A 960 -42.49 -53.12 -23.01
CA SER A 960 -43.24 -52.80 -21.79
C SER A 960 -42.99 -53.75 -20.62
N PHE A 961 -42.52 -54.98 -20.89
CA PHE A 961 -42.34 -56.03 -19.90
C PHE A 961 -41.05 -55.83 -19.09
N ARG A 962 -41.16 -55.92 -17.76
CA ARG A 962 -40.04 -55.80 -16.82
C ARG A 962 -40.16 -56.77 -15.65
N VAL A 963 -39.04 -57.42 -15.33
CA VAL A 963 -38.80 -58.13 -14.08
C VAL A 963 -37.80 -57.33 -13.28
N ASN A 964 -38.19 -56.84 -12.11
CA ASN A 964 -37.29 -56.24 -11.14
C ASN A 964 -37.02 -57.27 -10.04
N SER A 965 -35.75 -57.52 -9.73
CA SER A 965 -35.33 -58.37 -8.61
C SER A 965 -34.33 -57.60 -7.76
N TRP A 966 -34.49 -57.65 -6.43
CA TRP A 966 -33.56 -57.02 -5.50
C TRP A 966 -33.43 -57.78 -4.19
N ALA A 967 -32.29 -57.61 -3.52
CA ALA A 967 -32.00 -58.12 -2.20
C ALA A 967 -31.10 -57.16 -1.42
N TYR A 968 -31.05 -57.32 -0.10
CA TYR A 968 -30.06 -56.66 0.76
C TYR A 968 -29.60 -57.60 1.87
N LEU A 969 -28.40 -57.37 2.39
CA LEU A 969 -27.85 -58.02 3.58
C LEU A 969 -27.04 -56.99 4.38
N MET A 970 -27.46 -56.69 5.59
CA MET A 970 -26.79 -55.79 6.52
C MET A 970 -26.44 -56.57 7.80
N VAL A 971 -25.20 -56.51 8.25
CA VAL A 971 -24.69 -57.22 9.43
C VAL A 971 -23.78 -56.30 10.24
N GLY A 972 -23.89 -56.35 11.57
CA GLY A 972 -23.11 -55.51 12.48
C GLY A 972 -23.96 -54.37 13.05
N TYR A 973 -23.39 -53.17 13.06
CA TYR A 973 -24.03 -51.93 13.55
C TYR A 973 -24.82 -51.20 12.44
N ASP A 974 -25.46 -50.08 12.77
CA ASP A 974 -26.26 -49.25 11.84
C ASP A 974 -27.38 -50.04 11.10
N ILE A 975 -28.01 -51.01 11.77
CA ILE A 975 -29.15 -51.75 11.22
C ILE A 975 -30.41 -50.83 11.26
N PRO A 976 -31.08 -50.57 10.12
CA PRO A 976 -32.20 -49.63 10.03
C PRO A 976 -33.51 -50.23 10.57
N GLU A 977 -34.62 -49.48 10.53
CA GLU A 977 -35.96 -50.07 10.72
C GLU A 977 -36.29 -51.14 9.68
N MET A 978 -37.20 -52.05 10.05
CA MET A 978 -37.84 -52.96 9.10
C MET A 978 -38.64 -52.14 8.06
N PRO A 979 -38.47 -52.39 6.75
CA PRO A 979 -39.17 -51.63 5.72
C PRO A 979 -40.70 -51.79 5.79
N GLU A 980 -41.43 -50.78 5.32
CA GLU A 980 -42.87 -50.95 5.06
C GLU A 980 -43.12 -51.96 3.94
N PRO A 981 -44.19 -52.78 4.01
CA PRO A 981 -44.62 -53.62 2.89
C PRO A 981 -44.81 -52.83 1.58
N PRO A 982 -44.70 -53.47 0.40
CA PRO A 982 -44.84 -52.80 -0.88
C PRO A 982 -46.11 -51.95 -0.99
N TYR A 983 -46.03 -50.81 -1.69
CA TYR A 983 -47.16 -49.88 -1.83
C TYR A 983 -48.46 -50.56 -2.29
N TYR A 984 -48.36 -51.57 -3.15
CA TYR A 984 -49.53 -52.33 -3.61
C TYR A 984 -50.20 -53.16 -2.48
N ILE A 985 -49.42 -53.85 -1.65
CA ILE A 985 -49.92 -54.54 -0.44
C ILE A 985 -50.61 -53.52 0.48
N ARG A 986 -49.98 -52.37 0.73
CA ARG A 986 -50.56 -51.27 1.53
C ARG A 986 -51.85 -50.70 0.92
N GLN A 987 -51.98 -50.69 -0.41
CA GLN A 987 -53.21 -50.26 -1.10
C GLN A 987 -54.34 -51.30 -1.03
N LEU A 988 -54.03 -52.60 -0.98
CA LEU A 988 -55.04 -53.64 -0.78
C LEU A 988 -55.51 -53.73 0.68
N LEU A 989 -54.59 -53.71 1.63
CA LEU A 989 -54.88 -53.81 3.08
C LEU A 989 -55.43 -52.50 3.67
N GLY A 990 -55.23 -51.37 3.00
CA GLY A 990 -55.49 -50.04 3.55
C GLY A 990 -54.67 -49.77 4.82
N TYR A 991 -55.26 -49.04 5.77
CA TYR A 991 -54.63 -48.72 7.05
C TYR A 991 -54.74 -49.85 8.11
N GLN A 992 -55.22 -51.05 7.74
CA GLN A 992 -55.61 -52.10 8.71
C GLN A 992 -54.47 -53.05 9.15
N TYR A 993 -53.20 -52.74 8.85
CA TYR A 993 -52.04 -53.55 9.24
C TYR A 993 -51.17 -52.87 10.31
N THR A 994 -50.67 -53.64 11.29
CA THR A 994 -49.67 -53.13 12.24
C THR A 994 -48.34 -52.89 11.53
N ARG A 995 -47.73 -51.72 11.77
CA ARG A 995 -46.35 -51.45 11.37
C ARG A 995 -45.38 -52.09 12.36
N LEU A 996 -44.34 -52.77 11.88
CA LEU A 996 -43.27 -53.33 12.73
C LEU A 996 -42.23 -52.25 13.12
N THR A 997 -42.71 -51.07 13.50
CA THR A 997 -41.90 -49.88 13.79
C THR A 997 -41.18 -49.97 15.14
N ARG A 998 -39.86 -49.78 15.10
CA ARG A 998 -39.02 -49.21 16.17
C ARG A 998 -37.64 -49.04 15.58
N ASN A 999 -37.15 -47.80 15.52
CA ASN A 999 -35.79 -47.48 15.14
C ASN A 999 -34.81 -48.08 16.16
N PRO A 1000 -33.86 -48.93 15.73
CA PRO A 1000 -32.73 -49.30 16.58
C PRO A 1000 -31.91 -48.06 16.91
N ASP A 1001 -31.28 -48.04 18.09
CA ASP A 1001 -30.17 -47.12 18.32
C ASP A 1001 -29.04 -47.46 17.32
N PRO A 1002 -28.33 -46.50 16.70
CA PRO A 1002 -27.19 -46.79 15.81
C PRO A 1002 -26.09 -47.66 16.45
N LEU A 1003 -25.97 -47.68 17.77
CA LEU A 1003 -25.08 -48.55 18.56
C LEU A 1003 -25.65 -49.97 18.77
N SER A 1004 -26.89 -50.24 18.36
CA SER A 1004 -27.48 -51.59 18.35
C SER A 1004 -26.80 -52.44 17.28
N ARG A 1005 -26.58 -53.71 17.61
CA ARG A 1005 -26.04 -54.70 16.68
C ARG A 1005 -27.13 -55.60 16.17
N GLY A 1006 -26.92 -56.18 15.00
CA GLY A 1006 -27.81 -57.19 14.47
C GLY A 1006 -27.47 -57.65 13.07
N PHE A 1007 -28.48 -58.24 12.43
CA PHE A 1007 -28.51 -58.40 10.99
C PHE A 1007 -29.92 -58.12 10.46
N ALA A 1008 -29.99 -57.66 9.22
CA ALA A 1008 -31.24 -57.55 8.46
C ALA A 1008 -30.98 -57.96 7.01
N PHE A 1009 -31.85 -58.80 6.46
CA PHE A 1009 -31.78 -59.21 5.06
C PHE A 1009 -33.19 -59.35 4.49
N GLY A 1010 -33.33 -59.08 3.20
CA GLY A 1010 -34.61 -59.15 2.51
C GLY A 1010 -34.41 -59.34 1.02
N SER A 1011 -35.45 -59.80 0.35
CA SER A 1011 -35.44 -60.08 -1.09
C SER A 1011 -36.83 -59.91 -1.70
N ASN A 1012 -36.87 -59.48 -2.95
CA ASN A 1012 -38.08 -59.16 -3.69
C ASN A 1012 -37.92 -59.53 -5.16
N ILE A 1013 -38.98 -60.04 -5.77
CA ILE A 1013 -39.15 -60.08 -7.22
C ILE A 1013 -40.52 -59.50 -7.58
N ASN A 1014 -40.55 -58.67 -8.62
CA ASN A 1014 -41.74 -57.99 -9.13
C ASN A 1014 -41.73 -58.01 -10.66
N VAL A 1015 -42.79 -58.55 -11.26
CA VAL A 1015 -43.03 -58.65 -12.70
C VAL A 1015 -44.16 -57.69 -13.07
N ASP A 1016 -43.89 -56.77 -13.99
CA ASP A 1016 -44.88 -55.88 -14.60
C ASP A 1016 -44.84 -56.06 -16.12
N THR A 1017 -45.95 -56.49 -16.72
CA THR A 1017 -46.03 -56.63 -18.18
C THR A 1017 -46.11 -55.29 -18.91
N GLY A 1018 -46.43 -54.21 -18.19
CA GLY A 1018 -46.95 -52.98 -18.76
C GLY A 1018 -48.26 -53.20 -19.53
N ASP A 1019 -48.69 -52.18 -20.28
CA ASP A 1019 -49.89 -52.26 -21.11
C ASP A 1019 -49.62 -53.08 -22.38
N MET A 1020 -49.84 -54.40 -22.32
CA MET A 1020 -49.83 -55.29 -23.48
C MET A 1020 -51.05 -54.95 -24.36
N GLN A 1021 -50.84 -54.45 -25.58
CA GLN A 1021 -51.91 -53.98 -26.46
C GLN A 1021 -52.18 -54.95 -27.61
N ILE A 1022 -53.47 -55.25 -27.84
CA ILE A 1022 -53.97 -56.05 -28.96
C ILE A 1022 -55.18 -55.31 -29.55
N LEU A 1023 -55.03 -54.77 -30.75
CA LEU A 1023 -56.02 -53.89 -31.40
C LEU A 1023 -56.45 -52.74 -30.46
N ALA A 1024 -57.75 -52.66 -30.11
CA ALA A 1024 -58.29 -51.66 -29.19
C ALA A 1024 -58.17 -52.05 -27.71
N PHE A 1025 -57.71 -53.27 -27.39
CA PHE A 1025 -57.65 -53.77 -26.01
C PHE A 1025 -56.26 -53.60 -25.39
N TYR A 1026 -56.22 -53.42 -24.08
CA TYR A 1026 -55.00 -53.55 -23.28
C TYR A 1026 -55.21 -54.56 -22.15
N ALA A 1027 -54.15 -55.30 -21.83
CA ALA A 1027 -54.04 -56.10 -20.62
C ALA A 1027 -52.74 -55.75 -19.89
N ARG A 1028 -52.78 -55.62 -18.56
CA ARG A 1028 -51.58 -55.43 -17.72
C ARG A 1028 -51.69 -56.27 -16.46
N VAL A 1029 -50.65 -57.08 -16.23
CA VAL A 1029 -50.45 -57.86 -15.02
C VAL A 1029 -49.25 -57.31 -14.27
N GLN A 1030 -49.41 -57.07 -12.97
CA GLN A 1030 -48.35 -56.79 -12.02
C GLN A 1030 -48.40 -57.86 -10.93
N ALA A 1031 -47.30 -58.56 -10.68
CA ALA A 1031 -47.23 -59.60 -9.67
C ALA A 1031 -45.88 -59.55 -8.96
N GLY A 1032 -45.87 -59.64 -7.63
CA GLY A 1032 -44.62 -59.59 -6.89
C GLY A 1032 -44.70 -60.28 -5.54
N LEU A 1033 -43.55 -60.78 -5.09
CA LEU A 1033 -43.39 -61.47 -3.82
C LEU A 1033 -42.04 -61.11 -3.20
N GLY A 1034 -41.94 -61.22 -1.88
CA GLY A 1034 -40.72 -60.92 -1.16
C GLY A 1034 -40.85 -61.10 0.34
N PHE A 1035 -39.75 -60.89 1.04
CA PHE A 1035 -39.66 -60.96 2.49
C PHE A 1035 -38.58 -60.03 3.02
N ASP A 1036 -38.71 -59.64 4.28
CA ASP A 1036 -37.72 -58.87 5.04
C ASP A 1036 -37.59 -59.49 6.44
N VAL A 1037 -36.37 -59.81 6.86
CA VAL A 1037 -36.03 -60.38 8.17
C VAL A 1037 -35.05 -59.46 8.87
N GLN A 1038 -35.22 -59.29 10.17
CA GLN A 1038 -34.38 -58.46 11.03
C GLN A 1038 -34.21 -59.12 12.40
N MET A 1039 -33.00 -59.13 12.93
CA MET A 1039 -32.73 -59.50 14.32
C MET A 1039 -31.73 -58.51 14.91
N THR A 1040 -32.09 -57.80 15.97
CA THR A 1040 -31.24 -56.77 16.60
C THR A 1040 -31.28 -56.85 18.13
N ASP A 1041 -30.19 -56.40 18.77
CA ASP A 1041 -30.04 -56.34 20.23
C ASP A 1041 -30.58 -55.04 20.87
N ALA A 1042 -31.42 -54.32 20.12
CA ALA A 1042 -31.96 -53.01 20.47
C ALA A 1042 -33.00 -53.04 21.61
N PHE A 1043 -33.52 -54.22 22.01
CA PHE A 1043 -34.68 -54.35 22.91
C PHE A 1043 -34.32 -54.61 24.38
N LYS A 1044 -33.06 -54.36 24.78
CA LYS A 1044 -32.56 -54.52 26.16
C LYS A 1044 -33.35 -53.67 27.17
N ASP A 1045 -33.65 -52.43 26.78
CA ASP A 1045 -34.28 -51.39 27.63
C ASP A 1045 -35.82 -51.36 27.52
N CYS A 1046 -36.41 -52.36 26.86
CA CYS A 1046 -37.85 -52.53 26.81
C CYS A 1046 -38.38 -53.12 28.12
N ASN A 1047 -39.53 -52.61 28.56
CA ASN A 1047 -40.39 -53.26 29.55
C ASN A 1047 -41.71 -53.70 28.87
N PRO A 1048 -42.10 -54.99 28.93
CA PRO A 1048 -41.27 -56.14 29.33
C PRO A 1048 -40.07 -56.32 28.40
N LYS A 1049 -39.00 -56.97 28.89
CA LYS A 1049 -37.83 -57.32 28.06
C LYS A 1049 -38.28 -58.20 26.88
N LEU A 1050 -37.86 -57.84 25.67
CA LEU A 1050 -38.19 -58.61 24.46
C LEU A 1050 -36.98 -59.41 23.99
N GLY A 1051 -37.25 -60.62 23.50
CA GLY A 1051 -36.24 -61.53 22.97
C GLY A 1051 -35.36 -62.19 24.03
N ILE A 1052 -34.13 -62.56 23.65
CA ILE A 1052 -33.12 -63.14 24.54
C ILE A 1052 -32.10 -62.03 24.84
N ASP A 1053 -32.12 -61.51 26.06
CA ASP A 1053 -31.33 -60.34 26.48
C ASP A 1053 -31.37 -59.16 25.48
N GLY A 1054 -32.58 -58.81 25.04
CA GLY A 1054 -32.82 -57.73 24.08
C GLY A 1054 -32.61 -58.09 22.61
N TRP A 1055 -32.10 -59.29 22.29
CA TRP A 1055 -32.07 -59.82 20.92
C TRP A 1055 -33.44 -60.32 20.50
N TYR A 1056 -34.16 -59.53 19.70
CA TYR A 1056 -35.48 -59.88 19.18
C TYR A 1056 -35.45 -59.97 17.65
N ALA A 1057 -36.02 -61.04 17.11
CA ALA A 1057 -36.19 -61.25 15.68
C ALA A 1057 -37.59 -60.82 15.24
N ARG A 1058 -37.66 -60.09 14.13
CA ARG A 1058 -38.87 -59.67 13.43
C ARG A 1058 -38.78 -60.15 11.98
N GLY A 1059 -39.90 -60.49 11.37
CA GLY A 1059 -39.96 -60.83 9.95
C GLY A 1059 -41.27 -60.40 9.32
N GLN A 1060 -41.25 -60.15 8.01
CA GLN A 1060 -42.45 -60.08 7.17
C GLN A 1060 -42.22 -60.79 5.85
N ALA A 1061 -43.28 -61.36 5.28
CA ALA A 1061 -43.29 -61.95 3.94
C ALA A 1061 -44.60 -61.59 3.23
N TYR A 1062 -44.54 -61.32 1.94
CA TYR A 1062 -45.70 -60.84 1.18
C TYR A 1062 -45.71 -61.38 -0.25
N ALA A 1063 -46.90 -61.49 -0.81
CA ALA A 1063 -47.11 -61.79 -2.23
C ALA A 1063 -48.37 -61.07 -2.74
N TYR A 1064 -48.37 -60.59 -3.97
CA TYR A 1064 -49.49 -59.88 -4.58
C TYR A 1064 -49.60 -60.07 -6.10
N PHE A 1065 -50.79 -59.77 -6.62
CA PHE A 1065 -51.15 -59.85 -8.02
C PHE A 1065 -52.22 -58.78 -8.33
N ASP A 1066 -52.04 -57.97 -9.37
CA ASP A 1066 -53.02 -57.04 -9.97
C ASP A 1066 -53.13 -57.35 -11.46
N ALA A 1067 -54.30 -57.81 -11.91
CA ALA A 1067 -54.63 -57.92 -13.33
C ALA A 1067 -55.62 -56.82 -13.70
N SER A 1068 -55.38 -56.16 -14.83
CA SER A 1068 -56.27 -55.15 -15.39
C SER A 1068 -56.43 -55.37 -16.89
N VAL A 1069 -57.67 -55.31 -17.37
CA VAL A 1069 -58.01 -55.41 -18.79
C VAL A 1069 -58.98 -54.30 -19.15
N GLY A 1070 -58.84 -53.72 -20.33
CA GLY A 1070 -59.71 -52.65 -20.79
C GLY A 1070 -59.52 -52.32 -22.25
N ILE A 1071 -60.15 -51.23 -22.67
CA ILE A 1071 -60.16 -50.72 -24.04
C ILE A 1071 -59.44 -49.37 -24.04
N SER A 1072 -58.55 -49.13 -25.01
CA SER A 1072 -57.95 -47.82 -25.27
C SER A 1072 -58.00 -47.48 -26.75
N VAL A 1073 -58.71 -46.40 -27.08
CA VAL A 1073 -58.91 -45.92 -28.47
C VAL A 1073 -58.46 -44.48 -28.56
N LYS A 1074 -57.78 -44.12 -29.67
CA LYS A 1074 -57.43 -42.74 -30.00
C LYS A 1074 -58.45 -42.21 -31.01
N ILE A 1075 -59.19 -41.16 -30.64
CA ILE A 1075 -60.20 -40.51 -31.48
C ILE A 1075 -59.79 -39.05 -31.68
N TRP A 1076 -59.45 -38.68 -32.92
CA TRP A 1076 -58.84 -37.41 -33.31
C TRP A 1076 -57.63 -37.02 -32.43
N PHE A 1077 -57.84 -36.32 -31.32
CA PHE A 1077 -56.80 -35.85 -30.40
C PHE A 1077 -56.92 -36.43 -28.98
N CYS A 1078 -58.04 -37.10 -28.63
CA CYS A 1078 -58.27 -37.67 -27.31
C CYS A 1078 -58.00 -39.18 -27.28
N ARG A 1079 -57.36 -39.67 -26.21
CA ARG A 1079 -57.14 -41.10 -25.97
C ARG A 1079 -58.06 -41.59 -24.87
N ILE A 1080 -59.21 -42.15 -25.25
CA ILE A 1080 -60.19 -42.70 -24.31
C ILE A 1080 -59.64 -44.04 -23.78
N ARG A 1081 -59.72 -44.25 -22.46
CA ARG A 1081 -59.31 -45.50 -21.79
C ARG A 1081 -60.42 -45.94 -20.85
N ILE A 1082 -61.09 -47.04 -21.19
CA ILE A 1082 -62.17 -47.64 -20.41
C ILE A 1082 -61.63 -48.89 -19.74
N GLN A 1083 -61.66 -48.95 -18.41
CA GLN A 1083 -61.34 -50.17 -17.68
C GLN A 1083 -62.56 -51.10 -17.68
N VAL A 1084 -62.40 -52.31 -18.21
CA VAL A 1084 -63.46 -53.33 -18.28
C VAL A 1084 -63.38 -54.29 -17.10
N PHE A 1085 -62.15 -54.62 -16.70
CA PHE A 1085 -61.86 -55.55 -15.62
C PHE A 1085 -60.67 -55.09 -14.78
N ARG A 1086 -60.75 -55.31 -13.46
CA ARG A 1086 -59.64 -55.37 -12.54
C ARG A 1086 -59.87 -56.49 -11.53
N ALA A 1087 -58.83 -57.26 -11.23
CA ALA A 1087 -58.76 -58.08 -10.04
C ALA A 1087 -57.41 -57.84 -9.36
N GLY A 1088 -57.41 -57.79 -8.03
CA GLY A 1088 -56.22 -57.58 -7.22
C GLY A 1088 -56.27 -58.44 -5.97
N ALA A 1089 -55.21 -59.16 -5.65
CA ALA A 1089 -55.10 -59.99 -4.45
C ALA A 1089 -53.72 -59.83 -3.81
N GLY A 1090 -53.64 -59.97 -2.48
CA GLY A 1090 -52.40 -59.84 -1.75
C GLY A 1090 -52.45 -60.44 -0.35
N VAL A 1091 -51.32 -61.01 0.06
CA VAL A 1091 -51.09 -61.58 1.39
C VAL A 1091 -49.87 -60.90 2.04
N LEU A 1092 -49.96 -60.66 3.35
CA LEU A 1092 -48.87 -60.19 4.20
C LEU A 1092 -48.83 -61.05 5.45
N LEU A 1093 -47.73 -61.75 5.68
CA LEU A 1093 -47.40 -62.43 6.93
C LEU A 1093 -46.39 -61.57 7.70
N GLN A 1094 -46.57 -61.46 9.01
CA GLN A 1094 -45.66 -60.80 9.95
C GLN A 1094 -45.38 -61.74 11.11
N VAL A 1095 -44.13 -61.76 11.61
CA VAL A 1095 -43.69 -62.60 12.73
C VAL A 1095 -42.78 -61.84 13.69
N GLY A 1096 -42.81 -62.21 14.97
CA GLY A 1096 -41.85 -61.81 15.98
C GLY A 1096 -41.47 -62.99 16.88
N LEU A 1097 -40.18 -63.14 17.19
CA LEU A 1097 -39.60 -64.32 17.84
C LEU A 1097 -38.37 -63.93 18.71
N PRO A 1098 -38.01 -64.70 19.75
CA PRO A 1098 -38.75 -65.84 20.30
C PRO A 1098 -39.73 -65.48 21.43
N ASN A 1099 -39.53 -64.35 22.13
CA ASN A 1099 -40.32 -63.98 23.30
C ASN A 1099 -40.74 -62.49 23.31
N PRO A 1100 -42.04 -62.14 23.30
CA PRO A 1100 -43.14 -63.04 22.99
C PRO A 1100 -43.07 -63.47 21.53
N THR A 1101 -43.53 -64.70 21.25
CA THR A 1101 -43.80 -65.14 19.88
C THR A 1101 -45.14 -64.55 19.42
N PHE A 1102 -45.17 -63.98 18.22
CA PHE A 1102 -46.41 -63.68 17.52
C PHE A 1102 -46.30 -63.97 16.02
N MET A 1103 -47.43 -64.23 15.39
CA MET A 1103 -47.61 -64.27 13.94
C MET A 1103 -48.92 -63.57 13.59
N THR A 1104 -48.90 -62.67 12.61
CA THR A 1104 -50.10 -62.03 12.07
C THR A 1104 -50.13 -62.22 10.57
N GLY A 1105 -51.23 -62.78 10.05
CA GLY A 1105 -51.51 -62.88 8.62
C GLY A 1105 -52.62 -61.94 8.20
N TYR A 1106 -52.43 -61.23 7.09
CA TYR A 1106 -53.45 -60.46 6.40
C TYR A 1106 -53.62 -61.02 4.99
N LEU A 1107 -54.87 -61.19 4.55
CA LEU A 1107 -55.23 -61.55 3.19
C LEU A 1107 -56.29 -60.56 2.71
N ALA A 1108 -56.08 -59.95 1.55
CA ALA A 1108 -57.08 -59.08 0.93
C ALA A 1108 -57.18 -59.32 -0.57
N ALA A 1109 -58.39 -59.15 -1.10
CA ALA A 1109 -58.60 -59.04 -2.52
C ALA A 1109 -59.70 -58.03 -2.87
N ARG A 1110 -59.63 -57.49 -4.08
CA ARG A 1110 -60.59 -56.59 -4.69
C ARG A 1110 -60.84 -56.97 -6.14
N TYR A 1111 -62.03 -56.67 -6.64
CA TYR A 1111 -62.32 -56.69 -8.08
C TYR A 1111 -63.15 -55.48 -8.50
N ASN A 1112 -63.10 -55.16 -9.79
CA ASN A 1112 -64.04 -54.28 -10.46
C ASN A 1112 -64.31 -54.85 -11.86
N VAL A 1113 -65.58 -55.13 -12.18
CA VAL A 1113 -65.99 -55.64 -13.49
C VAL A 1113 -67.10 -54.73 -14.02
N MET A 1114 -66.82 -54.01 -15.11
CA MET A 1114 -67.75 -53.07 -15.77
C MET A 1114 -68.45 -52.09 -14.80
N GLY A 1115 -67.77 -51.66 -13.72
CA GLY A 1115 -68.30 -50.75 -12.71
C GLY A 1115 -68.75 -51.42 -11.40
N PHE A 1116 -69.04 -52.73 -11.41
CA PHE A 1116 -69.36 -53.48 -10.19
C PHE A 1116 -68.08 -53.81 -9.42
N SER A 1117 -67.91 -53.23 -8.23
CA SER A 1117 -66.73 -53.43 -7.37
C SER A 1117 -67.03 -54.18 -6.08
N GLY A 1118 -66.15 -55.11 -5.70
CA GLY A 1118 -66.18 -55.79 -4.40
C GLY A 1118 -64.79 -55.94 -3.81
N SER A 1119 -64.70 -56.09 -2.49
CA SER A 1119 -63.45 -56.31 -1.77
C SER A 1119 -63.67 -57.11 -0.49
N PHE A 1120 -62.72 -57.97 -0.12
CA PHE A 1120 -62.68 -58.63 1.18
C PHE A 1120 -61.29 -58.45 1.82
N ASN A 1121 -61.28 -58.30 3.15
CA ASN A 1121 -60.08 -58.31 3.99
C ASN A 1121 -60.28 -59.36 5.09
N LEU A 1122 -59.25 -60.16 5.35
CA LEU A 1122 -59.17 -61.13 6.45
C LEU A 1122 -57.88 -60.88 7.24
N LYS A 1123 -57.98 -60.88 8.57
CA LYS A 1123 -56.84 -60.85 9.49
C LYS A 1123 -56.88 -62.09 10.39
N VAL A 1124 -55.71 -62.69 10.61
CA VAL A 1124 -55.50 -63.79 11.55
C VAL A 1124 -54.33 -63.40 12.46
N ASP A 1125 -54.54 -63.41 13.78
CA ASP A 1125 -53.49 -63.19 14.78
C ASP A 1125 -53.26 -64.46 15.60
N ILE A 1126 -51.99 -64.77 15.86
CA ILE A 1126 -51.55 -65.88 16.71
C ILE A 1126 -50.52 -65.31 17.69
N GLY A 1127 -50.80 -65.38 18.99
CA GLY A 1127 -49.99 -64.73 20.02
C GLY A 1127 -50.22 -63.21 20.10
N ASN A 1128 -49.55 -62.56 21.05
CA ASN A 1128 -49.73 -61.13 21.34
C ASN A 1128 -48.53 -60.31 20.85
N GLN A 1129 -48.79 -59.31 20.00
CA GLN A 1129 -47.76 -58.34 19.57
C GLN A 1129 -47.25 -57.54 20.79
N PRO A 1130 -45.93 -57.45 21.03
CA PRO A 1130 -45.39 -56.81 22.22
C PRO A 1130 -45.54 -55.28 22.20
N LYS A 1131 -45.98 -54.73 23.34
CA LYS A 1131 -45.89 -53.28 23.62
C LYS A 1131 -44.65 -53.03 24.48
N CYS A 1132 -43.56 -52.60 23.85
CA CYS A 1132 -42.37 -52.11 24.57
C CYS A 1132 -42.65 -50.69 25.09
N SER A 1133 -42.67 -50.50 26.41
CA SER A 1133 -42.47 -49.19 27.01
C SER A 1133 -40.98 -49.00 27.34
N LEU A 1134 -40.46 -47.79 27.13
CA LEU A 1134 -39.10 -47.44 27.55
C LEU A 1134 -39.10 -47.12 29.04
N ILE A 1135 -38.11 -47.67 29.76
CA ILE A 1135 -37.83 -47.23 31.13
C ILE A 1135 -37.15 -45.85 31.04
N ARG A 1136 -37.96 -44.78 31.12
CA ARG A 1136 -37.44 -43.44 31.41
C ARG A 1136 -36.97 -43.41 32.85
N PHE A 1137 -35.67 -43.57 33.07
CA PHE A 1137 -35.03 -43.02 34.25
C PHE A 1137 -35.09 -41.48 34.17
N PRO A 1138 -35.29 -40.77 35.30
CA PRO A 1138 -35.25 -39.31 35.37
C PRO A 1138 -33.82 -38.75 35.24
#